data_AF-A0A9P5NAT3-F1
#
_entry.id   AF-A0A9P5NAT3-F1
#
_cell.length_a   1.000
_cell.length_b   1.000
_cell.length_c   1.000
_cell.angle_alpha   90.00
_cell.angle_beta   90.00
_cell.angle_gamma   90.00
#
_symmetry.space_group_name_H-M   'P 1'
#
loop_
_entity.id
_entity.type
_entity.pdbx_description
1 polymer ?
#
loop_
_entity_poly.entity_id
_entity_poly.type
_entity_poly.pdbx_seq_one_letter_code
_entity_poly.pdbx_strand_id
1 'polypeptide(L)'
;MVRIIIKGGVWKNTEDEVLKAAIAKYGKNQWARISSLLVRKTPKQCKARWYEWLDPSIKKTEWSKTEDEKLLHLAKLMPTQWRTIAPIVGRTATQCLERYQKLLDEAEAKENEDLGLAGPSGDIGPSADDVRRLRPGEIDPDPETKPARPDPIDMDEDEKEMLSEARARLANTQGKKAKRKARERQLEEARRLAVLQKKRELKAAGIIMRHKTKKKGMDYNADIPFEKKAAPGFYDTSEEQARVAVAPVGQTLRRLENKRKPEEEEAERKKRQRKNAAAKEGEGAGHQTKFIAARDAQIQKLKEAESIGRRRKLALPAAQVSEAELEDIVKIGQAGENAKALVGGGSDASGRLLSDYEGLEAARMARTPRTAPQQDNVMMEARNLRNMTIAQTPLLGDENTPLHIGPAGGSGFEGATPRHQVAFTPNPLATPLRDVSAGVSATPRSGSLTATPLRTPLRDNLSINPGDFSFIGGTPREQQLHSNSAKRALKDGFMSLPKPENNFELLVPEEDTDVSEADGARLLEDAADRDAQIKQLQEEEERKALARRSQVVQLGLPRPINVDVSRLLESMSLDTDDLDPELAAAQELVNDELACLLLHDSIAYPLPGTTRPGASQSAYVLPDDEALELAKHAIHLELATLVGFPSSSPAQIRDGLLKLSKAEAVDDNVSWAFIRNHQVYDLSSKSWVEPSLLDIEGCVAGYSSLLSDCRELMMKEATKAGKMEKKLGITLGGYQQRAVALANRITTAFEEMLKTKVEHDSFSHLRAHETAVGPQRIASLREEVQSLEHREKMLQMRYSELTAEKQESESRVANLEEKLMQEAEAYNEAQLAVMED
;
A
#
# COMPACT_ATOMS: atom_id res chain seq x y z
N MET A 1 -4.52 7.22 52.83
CA MET A 1 -3.05 7.13 52.95
C MET A 1 -2.41 7.77 51.74
N VAL A 2 -1.42 8.65 51.93
CA VAL A 2 -0.53 9.08 50.84
C VAL A 2 0.48 7.95 50.62
N ARG A 3 0.51 7.33 49.43
CA ARG A 3 1.57 6.36 49.11
C ARG A 3 2.90 7.12 49.09
N ILE A 4 3.80 6.81 50.04
CA ILE A 4 5.18 7.31 50.02
C ILE A 4 5.90 6.55 48.91
N ILE A 5 5.90 7.12 47.70
CA ILE A 5 6.61 6.54 46.56
C ILE A 5 8.10 6.75 46.78
N ILE A 6 8.81 5.71 47.21
CA ILE A 6 10.27 5.66 47.21
C ILE A 6 10.71 5.66 45.73
N LYS A 7 11.36 6.75 45.30
CA LYS A 7 11.77 6.96 43.90
C LYS A 7 13.23 6.57 43.70
N GLY A 8 13.51 5.85 42.61
CA GLY A 8 14.82 5.29 42.29
C GLY A 8 14.79 3.77 42.18
N GLY A 9 15.92 3.15 42.50
CA GLY A 9 16.18 1.74 42.21
C GLY A 9 16.63 1.51 40.77
N VAL A 10 17.01 0.27 40.49
CA VAL A 10 17.55 -0.19 39.19
C VAL A 10 16.65 0.19 38.01
N TRP A 11 17.27 0.44 36.86
CA TRP A 11 16.58 0.71 35.60
C TRP A 11 16.18 -0.60 34.91
N LYS A 12 14.91 -0.71 34.51
CA LYS A 12 14.40 -1.82 33.67
C LYS A 12 14.38 -1.41 32.19
N ASN A 13 14.43 -2.39 31.28
CA ASN A 13 14.44 -2.14 29.84
C ASN A 13 13.17 -1.40 29.36
N THR A 14 11.99 -1.77 29.89
CA THR A 14 10.74 -1.00 29.72
C THR A 14 10.84 0.48 30.10
N GLU A 15 11.48 0.82 31.21
CA GLU A 15 11.67 2.22 31.63
C GLU A 15 12.57 2.98 30.66
N ASP A 16 13.66 2.35 30.19
CA ASP A 16 14.59 2.92 29.21
C ASP A 16 13.91 3.14 27.84
N GLU A 17 13.07 2.21 27.36
CA GLU A 17 12.32 2.37 26.11
C GLU A 17 11.24 3.46 26.20
N VAL A 18 10.51 3.53 27.32
CA VAL A 18 9.56 4.63 27.59
C VAL A 18 10.31 5.97 27.66
N LEU A 19 11.52 6.00 28.25
CA LEU A 19 12.36 7.20 28.33
C LEU A 19 12.82 7.66 26.93
N LYS A 20 13.30 6.74 26.07
CA LYS A 20 13.65 7.03 24.67
C LYS A 20 12.45 7.62 23.90
N ALA A 21 11.29 6.97 23.97
CA ALA A 21 10.08 7.41 23.29
C ALA A 21 9.54 8.76 23.81
N ALA A 22 9.64 9.00 25.12
CA ALA A 22 9.27 10.27 25.73
C ALA A 22 10.22 11.41 25.31
N ILE A 23 11.53 11.16 25.19
CA ILE A 23 12.51 12.14 24.72
C ILE A 23 12.32 12.43 23.23
N ALA A 24 12.02 11.43 22.41
CA ALA A 24 11.68 11.62 21.00
C ALA A 24 10.44 12.53 20.81
N LYS A 25 9.47 12.51 21.74
CA LYS A 25 8.27 13.36 21.69
C LYS A 25 8.44 14.74 22.35
N TYR A 26 9.14 14.83 23.49
CA TYR A 26 9.18 16.04 24.33
C TYR A 26 10.53 16.78 24.32
N GLY A 27 11.58 16.17 23.76
CA GLY A 27 12.94 16.71 23.68
C GLY A 27 13.71 16.68 25.00
N LYS A 28 15.03 16.91 24.93
CA LYS A 28 15.99 16.85 26.04
C LYS A 28 15.85 17.96 27.11
N ASN A 29 14.79 18.79 27.05
CA ASN A 29 14.59 19.93 27.95
C ASN A 29 13.39 19.77 28.91
N GLN A 30 12.48 18.82 28.68
CA GLN A 30 11.22 18.68 29.45
C GLN A 30 11.24 17.51 30.46
N TRP A 31 12.34 17.37 31.23
CA TRP A 31 12.56 16.23 32.14
C TRP A 31 11.43 15.96 33.14
N ALA A 32 10.79 16.99 33.69
CA ALA A 32 9.66 16.80 34.61
C ALA A 32 8.41 16.21 33.93
N ARG A 33 8.23 16.49 32.63
CA ARG A 33 7.16 15.89 31.83
C ARG A 33 7.48 14.44 31.48
N ILE A 34 8.74 14.16 31.13
CA ILE A 34 9.25 12.83 30.85
C ILE A 34 9.12 11.93 32.08
N SER A 35 9.59 12.35 33.26
CA SER A 35 9.46 11.58 34.50
C SER A 35 8.01 11.35 34.92
N SER A 36 7.06 12.21 34.48
CA SER A 36 5.63 11.98 34.75
C SER A 36 5.02 10.80 33.98
N LEU A 37 5.78 10.16 33.08
CA LEU A 37 5.44 8.88 32.42
C LEU A 37 6.11 7.67 33.12
N LEU A 38 7.03 7.89 34.06
CA LEU A 38 7.80 6.84 34.74
C LEU A 38 7.51 6.90 36.25
N VAL A 39 6.61 6.04 36.73
CA VAL A 39 6.01 6.13 38.08
C VAL A 39 7.06 6.25 39.20
N ARG A 40 8.18 5.52 39.08
CA ARG A 40 9.21 5.40 40.13
C ARG A 40 10.49 6.22 39.90
N LYS A 41 10.62 6.96 38.79
CA LYS A 41 11.86 7.69 38.44
C LYS A 41 11.67 9.21 38.50
N THR A 42 12.64 9.93 39.06
CA THR A 42 12.61 11.40 39.19
C THR A 42 13.07 12.10 37.89
N PRO A 43 12.79 13.42 37.71
CA PRO A 43 13.34 14.19 36.59
C PRO A 43 14.87 14.18 36.56
N LYS A 44 15.52 14.17 37.73
CA LYS A 44 16.98 14.12 37.86
C LYS A 44 17.54 12.77 37.39
N GLN A 45 16.95 11.67 37.87
CA GLN A 45 17.31 10.30 37.46
C GLN A 45 17.08 10.09 35.96
N CYS A 46 15.95 10.54 35.39
CA CYS A 46 15.70 10.47 33.95
C CYS A 46 16.75 11.24 33.12
N LYS A 47 17.17 12.42 33.61
CA LYS A 47 18.23 13.22 32.98
C LYS A 47 19.58 12.51 33.05
N ALA A 48 19.97 12.04 34.24
CA ALA A 48 21.23 11.34 34.45
C ALA A 48 21.29 10.04 33.62
N ARG A 49 20.25 9.21 33.65
CA ARG A 49 20.13 8.00 32.81
C ARG A 49 20.32 8.28 31.33
N TRP A 50 19.78 9.41 30.84
CA TRP A 50 19.99 9.80 29.46
C TRP A 50 21.46 10.12 29.16
N TYR A 51 22.10 11.00 29.95
CA TYR A 51 23.47 11.43 29.67
C TYR A 51 24.56 10.43 30.07
N GLU A 52 24.29 9.48 30.96
CA GLU A 52 25.24 8.42 31.37
C GLU A 52 25.04 7.11 30.61
N TRP A 53 23.84 6.81 30.08
CA TRP A 53 23.58 5.53 29.39
C TRP A 53 22.81 5.61 28.06
N LEU A 54 21.81 6.48 27.87
CA LEU A 54 20.91 6.36 26.70
C LEU A 54 21.22 7.28 25.51
N ASP A 55 22.01 8.33 25.65
CA ASP A 55 22.34 9.22 24.52
C ASP A 55 23.15 8.46 23.45
N PRO A 56 22.72 8.42 22.17
CA PRO A 56 23.44 7.69 21.12
C PRO A 56 24.87 8.16 20.85
N SER A 57 25.29 9.31 21.41
CA SER A 57 26.69 9.77 21.40
C SER A 57 27.61 9.00 22.35
N ILE A 58 27.07 8.19 23.27
CA ILE A 58 27.86 7.44 24.26
C ILE A 58 28.37 6.15 23.62
N LYS A 59 29.70 6.02 23.49
CA LYS A 59 30.33 4.77 23.06
C LYS A 59 30.18 3.70 24.15
N LYS A 60 29.58 2.56 23.78
CA LYS A 60 29.47 1.35 24.61
C LYS A 60 30.27 0.16 24.08
N THR A 61 31.07 0.40 23.04
CA THR A 61 32.06 -0.56 22.54
C THR A 61 33.19 -0.75 23.55
N GLU A 62 33.98 -1.79 23.38
CA GLU A 62 35.26 -1.98 24.09
C GLU A 62 36.19 -0.76 23.99
N TRP A 63 37.13 -0.66 24.91
CA TRP A 63 38.14 0.41 24.95
C TRP A 63 39.26 0.13 23.95
N SER A 64 39.65 1.14 23.17
CA SER A 64 40.83 1.02 22.32
C SER A 64 42.09 1.39 23.11
N LYS A 65 43.23 0.78 22.77
CA LYS A 65 44.53 1.12 23.39
C LYS A 65 44.82 2.63 23.37
N THR A 66 44.45 3.31 22.28
CA THR A 66 44.58 4.78 22.14
C THR A 66 43.64 5.60 23.03
N GLU A 67 42.51 5.03 23.46
CA GLU A 67 41.64 5.64 24.48
C GLU A 67 42.20 5.41 25.88
N ASP A 68 42.77 4.23 26.16
CA ASP A 68 43.42 3.89 27.44
C ASP A 68 44.71 4.72 27.68
N GLU A 69 45.59 4.82 26.68
CA GLU A 69 46.79 5.70 26.73
C GLU A 69 46.40 7.15 27.04
N LYS A 70 45.39 7.68 26.33
CA LYS A 70 44.89 9.03 26.54
C LYS A 70 44.27 9.19 27.94
N LEU A 71 43.55 8.18 28.44
CA LEU A 71 42.94 8.17 29.76
C LEU A 71 44.01 8.26 30.86
N LEU A 72 45.04 7.40 30.83
CA LEU A 72 46.14 7.42 31.79
C LEU A 72 46.90 8.75 31.77
N HIS A 73 47.22 9.27 30.57
CA HIS A 73 47.90 10.55 30.42
C HIS A 73 47.09 11.72 31.00
N LEU A 74 45.79 11.79 30.73
CA LEU A 74 44.93 12.85 31.26
C LEU A 74 44.66 12.69 32.77
N ALA A 75 44.60 11.47 33.29
CA ALA A 75 44.50 11.22 34.73
C ALA A 75 45.76 11.66 35.49
N LYS A 76 46.96 11.48 34.88
CA LYS A 76 48.25 11.98 35.37
C LYS A 76 48.30 13.51 35.42
N LEU A 77 47.79 14.19 34.38
CA LEU A 77 47.79 15.65 34.29
C LEU A 77 46.69 16.32 35.13
N MET A 78 45.53 15.68 35.28
CA MET A 78 44.37 16.23 36.00
C MET A 78 43.80 15.21 37.01
N PRO A 79 44.48 14.97 38.14
CA PRO A 79 44.08 13.95 39.12
C PRO A 79 42.61 14.07 39.56
N THR A 80 41.87 12.97 39.44
CA THR A 80 40.45 12.83 39.83
C THR A 80 39.43 13.73 39.10
N GLN A 81 39.81 14.49 38.07
CA GLN A 81 38.91 15.41 37.36
C GLN A 81 38.10 14.75 36.23
N TRP A 82 37.41 13.64 36.53
CA TRP A 82 36.74 12.78 35.53
C TRP A 82 35.73 13.49 34.63
N ARG A 83 35.03 14.52 35.14
CA ARG A 83 34.09 15.34 34.33
C ARG A 83 34.80 16.23 33.30
N THR A 84 36.06 16.60 33.53
CA THR A 84 36.90 17.36 32.59
C THR A 84 37.58 16.43 31.59
N ILE A 85 38.00 15.24 32.04
CA ILE A 85 38.67 14.22 31.20
C ILE A 85 37.70 13.59 30.18
N ALA A 86 36.48 13.24 30.61
CA ALA A 86 35.50 12.51 29.81
C ALA A 86 35.22 13.10 28.42
N PRO A 87 34.95 14.42 28.24
CA PRO A 87 34.77 15.02 26.92
C PRO A 87 35.98 14.91 25.98
N ILE A 88 37.21 14.84 26.51
CA ILE A 88 38.46 14.78 25.75
C ILE A 88 38.75 13.33 25.29
N VAL A 89 38.38 12.35 26.11
CA VAL A 89 38.45 10.91 25.78
C VAL A 89 37.29 10.50 24.85
N GLY A 90 36.10 11.10 25.01
CA GLY A 90 34.90 10.74 24.26
C GLY A 90 34.11 9.58 24.87
N ARG A 91 34.15 9.44 26.20
CA ARG A 91 33.47 8.43 27.04
C ARG A 91 32.76 9.14 28.21
N THR A 92 31.90 8.47 28.98
CA THR A 92 31.30 9.12 30.18
C THR A 92 32.31 9.18 31.33
N ALA A 93 32.12 10.11 32.27
CA ALA A 93 33.02 10.27 33.43
C ALA A 93 33.09 9.01 34.30
N THR A 94 31.97 8.30 34.38
CA THR A 94 31.78 7.03 35.08
C THR A 94 32.54 5.90 34.37
N GLN A 95 32.38 5.74 33.06
CA GLN A 95 33.19 4.82 32.24
C GLN A 95 34.70 5.07 32.37
N CYS A 96 35.13 6.34 32.34
CA CYS A 96 36.54 6.70 32.49
C CYS A 96 37.11 6.30 33.85
N LEU A 97 36.37 6.54 34.95
CA LEU A 97 36.78 6.16 36.30
C LEU A 97 36.86 4.63 36.45
N GLU A 98 35.83 3.91 36.03
CA GLU A 98 35.80 2.43 36.10
C GLU A 98 36.94 1.80 35.29
N ARG A 99 37.22 2.31 34.08
CA ARG A 99 38.33 1.81 33.26
C ARG A 99 39.69 2.13 33.88
N TYR A 100 39.87 3.34 34.41
CA TYR A 100 41.11 3.74 35.08
C TYR A 100 41.40 2.85 36.30
N GLN A 101 40.41 2.59 37.15
CA GLN A 101 40.55 1.69 38.30
C GLN A 101 40.95 0.28 37.84
N LYS A 102 40.26 -0.28 36.85
CA LYS A 102 40.60 -1.60 36.29
C LYS A 102 42.03 -1.67 35.73
N LEU A 103 42.50 -0.63 35.04
CA LEU A 103 43.89 -0.60 34.54
C LEU A 103 44.93 -0.58 35.68
N LEU A 104 44.61 0.01 36.84
CA LEU A 104 45.48 -0.07 38.03
C LEU A 104 45.40 -1.45 38.70
N ASP A 105 44.21 -2.04 38.82
CA ASP A 105 44.04 -3.38 39.41
C ASP A 105 44.67 -4.47 38.53
N GLU A 106 44.54 -4.39 37.20
CA GLU A 106 45.20 -5.26 36.23
C GLU A 106 46.73 -5.13 36.32
N ALA A 107 47.25 -3.91 36.55
CA ALA A 107 48.68 -3.65 36.73
C ALA A 107 49.23 -4.25 38.03
N GLU A 108 48.47 -4.16 39.13
CA GLU A 108 48.74 -4.75 40.43
C GLU A 108 48.72 -6.28 40.41
N ALA A 109 47.68 -6.88 39.83
CA ALA A 109 47.57 -8.33 39.72
C ALA A 109 48.78 -8.92 38.96
N LYS A 110 49.16 -8.29 37.85
CA LYS A 110 50.30 -8.71 37.03
C LYS A 110 51.65 -8.45 37.71
N GLU A 111 51.76 -7.44 38.59
CA GLU A 111 52.97 -7.17 39.37
C GLU A 111 53.15 -8.22 40.48
N ASN A 112 52.08 -8.61 41.17
CA ASN A 112 52.09 -9.70 42.14
C ASN A 112 52.41 -11.07 41.49
N GLU A 113 51.98 -11.26 40.24
CA GLU A 113 52.33 -12.42 39.40
C GLU A 113 53.82 -12.40 38.98
N ASP A 114 54.31 -11.27 38.44
CA ASP A 114 55.72 -11.08 38.03
C ASP A 114 56.71 -11.25 39.22
N LEU A 115 56.31 -10.85 40.44
CA LEU A 115 57.11 -10.98 41.66
C LEU A 115 57.04 -12.37 42.33
N GLY A 116 56.25 -13.30 41.79
CA GLY A 116 56.13 -14.66 42.33
C GLY A 116 55.55 -14.74 43.74
N LEU A 117 54.86 -13.69 44.21
CA LEU A 117 54.26 -13.64 45.56
C LEU A 117 52.96 -14.46 45.68
N ALA A 118 52.45 -14.98 44.55
CA ALA A 118 51.33 -15.92 44.50
C ALA A 118 51.75 -17.31 45.00
N GLY A 119 51.72 -17.52 46.31
CA GLY A 119 51.95 -18.82 46.93
C GLY A 119 50.90 -19.87 46.52
N PRO A 120 51.21 -21.19 46.60
CA PRO A 120 50.34 -22.28 46.13
C PRO A 120 49.10 -22.54 46.99
N SER A 121 48.83 -21.70 48.00
CA SER A 121 47.65 -21.76 48.86
C SER A 121 46.83 -20.50 48.63
N GLY A 122 45.68 -20.63 47.99
CA GLY A 122 44.85 -19.53 47.50
C GLY A 122 44.07 -18.76 48.57
N ASP A 123 44.74 -18.34 49.66
CA ASP A 123 44.20 -17.37 50.62
C ASP A 123 44.62 -15.95 50.21
N ILE A 124 44.16 -15.55 49.03
CA ILE A 124 44.25 -14.15 48.58
C ILE A 124 43.19 -13.39 49.38
N GLY A 125 43.60 -12.38 50.16
CA GLY A 125 42.67 -11.46 50.80
C GLY A 125 41.65 -10.91 49.79
N PRO A 126 40.41 -10.56 50.21
CA PRO A 126 39.31 -10.29 49.28
C PRO A 126 39.75 -9.32 48.19
N SER A 127 39.55 -9.73 46.93
CA SER A 127 39.97 -8.97 45.76
C SER A 127 39.52 -7.51 45.87
N ALA A 128 40.27 -6.58 45.28
CA ALA A 128 39.89 -5.17 45.29
C ALA A 128 38.45 -4.95 44.75
N ASP A 129 37.98 -5.82 43.84
CA ASP A 129 36.59 -5.88 43.39
C ASP A 129 35.60 -6.41 44.45
N ASP A 130 35.98 -7.34 45.32
CA ASP A 130 35.14 -7.83 46.43
C ASP A 130 34.99 -6.80 47.56
N VAL A 131 36.05 -6.01 47.82
CA VAL A 131 35.98 -4.89 48.80
C VAL A 131 35.09 -3.74 48.29
N ARG A 132 34.98 -3.57 46.96
CA ARG A 132 34.17 -2.53 46.31
C ARG A 132 32.73 -2.97 46.00
N ARG A 133 32.38 -4.25 46.18
CA ARG A 133 30.99 -4.71 46.06
C ARG A 133 30.15 -4.14 47.22
N LEU A 134 29.00 -3.56 46.87
CA LEU A 134 28.02 -3.05 47.83
C LEU A 134 27.69 -4.12 48.88
N ARG A 135 27.64 -3.73 50.15
CA ARG A 135 27.29 -4.68 51.22
C ARG A 135 25.83 -5.14 51.05
N PRO A 136 25.47 -6.39 51.40
CA PRO A 136 24.09 -6.85 51.30
C PRO A 136 23.12 -5.92 52.05
N GLY A 137 22.24 -5.25 51.30
CA GLY A 137 21.28 -4.26 51.82
C GLY A 137 21.59 -2.79 51.49
N GLU A 138 22.76 -2.48 50.95
CA GLU A 138 23.15 -1.13 50.54
C GLU A 138 22.51 -0.74 49.19
N ILE A 139 22.04 0.51 49.08
CA ILE A 139 21.46 1.03 47.83
C ILE A 139 22.58 1.66 47.00
N ASP A 140 22.71 1.17 45.76
CA ASP A 140 23.60 1.70 44.75
C ASP A 140 23.43 3.23 44.56
N PRO A 141 24.50 4.05 44.69
CA PRO A 141 24.40 5.50 44.59
C PRO A 141 24.15 6.01 43.17
N ASP A 142 24.70 5.33 42.14
CA ASP A 142 24.64 5.74 40.73
C ASP A 142 24.03 4.63 39.82
N PRO A 143 22.79 4.17 40.06
CA PRO A 143 22.16 3.10 39.27
C PRO A 143 21.92 3.51 37.80
N GLU A 144 22.02 4.79 37.47
CA GLU A 144 21.92 5.32 36.10
C GLU A 144 23.04 4.87 35.16
N THR A 145 24.20 4.42 35.65
CA THR A 145 25.34 3.99 34.83
C THR A 145 25.22 2.53 34.37
N LYS A 146 24.47 1.71 35.10
CA LYS A 146 24.47 0.25 34.93
C LYS A 146 23.54 -0.23 33.80
N PRO A 147 23.81 -1.38 33.17
CA PRO A 147 22.89 -1.97 32.20
C PRO A 147 21.47 -2.13 32.74
N ALA A 148 20.47 -1.95 31.88
CA ALA A 148 19.08 -2.16 32.26
C ALA A 148 18.82 -3.65 32.55
N ARG A 149 17.98 -3.94 33.55
CA ARG A 149 17.49 -5.31 33.75
C ARG A 149 16.54 -5.70 32.60
N PRO A 150 16.70 -6.91 32.01
CA PRO A 150 15.72 -7.45 31.07
C PRO A 150 14.31 -7.48 31.67
N ASP A 151 13.31 -7.34 30.81
CA ASP A 151 11.91 -7.36 31.20
C ASP A 151 11.47 -8.80 31.56
N PRO A 152 10.78 -9.03 32.69
CA PRO A 152 10.30 -10.37 33.07
C PRO A 152 9.22 -10.87 32.11
N ILE A 153 9.07 -12.20 31.98
CA ILE A 153 8.08 -12.81 31.08
C ILE A 153 6.64 -12.45 31.49
N ASP A 154 6.36 -12.49 32.80
CA ASP A 154 5.13 -11.89 33.34
C ASP A 154 5.46 -10.52 33.96
N MET A 155 5.13 -9.47 33.21
CA MET A 155 5.25 -8.08 33.61
C MET A 155 4.26 -7.75 34.74
N ASP A 156 4.65 -6.95 35.72
CA ASP A 156 3.72 -6.59 36.80
C ASP A 156 2.60 -5.63 36.32
N GLU A 157 1.55 -5.46 37.13
CA GLU A 157 0.43 -4.56 36.79
C GLU A 157 0.89 -3.10 36.66
N ASP A 158 1.84 -2.66 37.50
CA ASP A 158 2.44 -1.32 37.47
C ASP A 158 3.14 -1.06 36.12
N GLU A 159 3.88 -2.03 35.57
CA GLU A 159 4.54 -1.96 34.27
C GLU A 159 3.54 -1.98 33.11
N LYS A 160 2.55 -2.88 33.16
CA LYS A 160 1.47 -2.97 32.17
C LYS A 160 0.68 -1.66 32.12
N GLU A 161 0.35 -1.07 33.28
CA GLU A 161 -0.30 0.24 33.38
C GLU A 161 0.60 1.36 32.84
N MET A 162 1.86 1.44 33.29
CA MET A 162 2.85 2.42 32.82
C MET A 162 3.00 2.42 31.29
N LEU A 163 3.13 1.24 30.67
CA LEU A 163 3.21 1.10 29.21
C LEU A 163 1.92 1.55 28.52
N SER A 164 0.75 1.25 29.10
CA SER A 164 -0.54 1.69 28.56
C SER A 164 -0.71 3.21 28.64
N GLU A 165 -0.30 3.83 29.76
CA GLU A 165 -0.33 5.28 29.94
C GLU A 165 0.67 5.97 29.01
N ALA A 166 1.89 5.45 28.90
CA ALA A 166 2.90 5.96 27.98
C ALA A 166 2.37 5.96 26.53
N ARG A 167 1.80 4.84 26.06
CA ARG A 167 1.17 4.76 24.73
C ARG A 167 0.05 5.80 24.55
N ALA A 168 -0.84 5.94 25.53
CA ALA A 168 -1.94 6.92 25.47
C ALA A 168 -1.44 8.38 25.46
N ARG A 169 -0.44 8.71 26.28
CA ARG A 169 0.19 10.04 26.35
C ARG A 169 1.02 10.36 25.10
N LEU A 170 1.67 9.37 24.49
CA LEU A 170 2.42 9.50 23.24
C LEU A 170 1.48 9.66 22.03
N ALA A 171 0.38 8.93 21.96
CA ALA A 171 -0.63 9.11 20.90
C ALA A 171 -1.37 10.46 21.00
N ASN A 172 -1.59 10.98 22.20
CA ASN A 172 -2.35 12.21 22.39
C ASN A 172 -1.56 13.48 22.00
N THR A 173 -2.02 14.18 20.97
CA THR A 173 -1.54 15.52 20.55
C THR A 173 -2.54 16.64 20.83
N GLN A 174 -3.80 16.30 21.17
CA GLN A 174 -4.89 17.27 21.27
C GLN A 174 -5.10 17.80 22.70
N GLY A 175 -5.14 19.14 22.83
CA GLY A 175 -5.51 19.82 24.08
C GLY A 175 -7.01 19.77 24.40
N LYS A 176 -7.37 20.18 25.62
CA LYS A 176 -8.76 20.16 26.14
C LYS A 176 -9.77 20.85 25.21
N LYS A 177 -9.41 21.99 24.61
CA LYS A 177 -10.28 22.76 23.69
C LYS A 177 -10.56 22.01 22.38
N ALA A 178 -9.56 21.34 21.81
CA ALA A 178 -9.73 20.54 20.59
C ALA A 178 -10.62 19.31 20.85
N LYS A 179 -10.36 18.56 21.93
CA LYS A 179 -11.20 17.41 22.33
C LYS A 179 -12.65 17.83 22.64
N ARG A 180 -12.85 18.98 23.29
CA ARG A 180 -14.19 19.53 23.53
C ARG A 180 -14.90 19.86 22.20
N LYS A 181 -14.24 20.61 21.32
CA LYS A 181 -14.80 20.99 20.00
C LYS A 181 -15.09 19.80 19.10
N ALA A 182 -14.30 18.73 19.18
CA ALA A 182 -14.57 17.48 18.48
C ALA A 182 -15.86 16.79 18.98
N ARG A 183 -16.05 16.69 20.31
CA ARG A 183 -17.29 16.17 20.90
C ARG A 183 -18.50 17.07 20.64
N GLU A 184 -18.32 18.38 20.67
CA GLU A 184 -19.36 19.35 20.31
C GLU A 184 -19.82 19.15 18.85
N ARG A 185 -18.88 18.98 17.91
CA ARG A 185 -19.20 18.64 16.50
C ARG A 185 -19.96 17.32 16.38
N GLN A 186 -19.50 16.26 17.06
CA GLN A 186 -20.20 14.96 17.04
C GLN A 186 -21.63 15.06 17.61
N LEU A 187 -21.81 15.82 18.69
CA LEU A 187 -23.14 16.07 19.27
C LEU A 187 -24.01 16.95 18.36
N GLU A 188 -23.43 17.90 17.63
CA GLU A 188 -24.13 18.71 16.63
C GLU A 188 -24.57 17.87 15.42
N GLU A 189 -23.70 16.99 14.91
CA GLU A 189 -24.03 16.02 13.86
C GLU A 189 -25.14 15.05 14.31
N ALA A 190 -25.04 14.50 15.52
CA ALA A 190 -26.07 13.63 16.09
C ALA A 190 -27.42 14.34 16.28
N ARG A 191 -27.41 15.58 16.81
CA ARG A 191 -28.62 16.42 16.91
C ARG A 191 -29.21 16.73 15.53
N ARG A 192 -28.38 17.05 14.55
CA ARG A 192 -28.82 17.32 13.17
C ARG A 192 -29.49 16.09 12.57
N LEU A 193 -28.95 14.89 12.76
CA LEU A 193 -29.55 13.64 12.30
C LEU A 193 -30.89 13.35 13.00
N ALA A 194 -30.97 13.50 14.33
CA ALA A 194 -32.22 13.31 15.08
C ALA A 194 -33.31 14.32 14.67
N VAL A 195 -32.96 15.59 14.43
CA VAL A 195 -33.89 16.61 13.91
C VAL A 195 -34.32 16.30 12.47
N LEU A 196 -33.42 15.81 11.62
CA LEU A 196 -33.75 15.37 10.27
C LEU A 196 -34.69 14.16 10.27
N GLN A 197 -34.49 13.19 11.18
CA GLN A 197 -35.40 12.06 11.35
C GLN A 197 -36.81 12.54 11.73
N LYS A 198 -36.94 13.32 12.81
CA LYS A 198 -38.23 13.90 13.24
C LYS A 198 -38.90 14.72 12.14
N LYS A 199 -38.13 15.47 11.34
CA LYS A 199 -38.65 16.23 10.20
C LYS A 199 -39.15 15.32 9.06
N ARG A 200 -38.52 14.17 8.83
CA ARG A 200 -39.01 13.17 7.85
C ARG A 200 -40.29 12.51 8.35
N GLU A 201 -40.34 12.11 9.61
CA GLU A 201 -41.52 11.51 10.25
C GLU A 201 -42.73 12.46 10.17
N LEU A 202 -42.55 13.72 10.59
CA LEU A 202 -43.60 14.74 10.50
C LEU A 202 -44.02 15.04 9.05
N LYS A 203 -43.07 15.13 8.10
CA LYS A 203 -43.40 15.33 6.69
C LYS A 203 -44.14 14.12 6.09
N ALA A 204 -43.78 12.90 6.47
CA ALA A 204 -44.47 11.68 6.06
C ALA A 204 -45.90 11.61 6.63
N ALA A 205 -46.10 12.14 7.84
CA ALA A 205 -47.42 12.36 8.45
C ALA A 205 -48.16 13.62 7.93
N GLY A 206 -47.65 14.29 6.87
CA GLY A 206 -48.28 15.48 6.27
C GLY A 206 -48.11 16.80 7.04
N ILE A 207 -47.42 16.82 8.19
CA ILE A 207 -47.31 18.00 9.06
C ILE A 207 -46.18 18.94 8.59
N ILE A 208 -46.56 20.07 7.99
CA ILE A 208 -45.62 21.08 7.48
C ILE A 208 -45.15 22.02 8.60
N MET A 209 -43.99 21.72 9.22
CA MET A 209 -43.36 22.65 10.16
C MET A 209 -42.73 23.86 9.45
N ARG A 210 -43.16 25.07 9.82
CA ARG A 210 -42.49 26.33 9.43
C ARG A 210 -41.13 26.46 10.13
N HIS A 211 -40.12 26.92 9.39
CA HIS A 211 -38.78 27.15 9.94
C HIS A 211 -38.70 28.53 10.61
N LYS A 212 -37.92 28.66 11.69
CA LYS A 212 -37.57 29.96 12.26
C LYS A 212 -36.24 30.43 11.66
N THR A 213 -36.25 31.54 10.93
CA THR A 213 -35.03 32.17 10.41
C THR A 213 -34.17 32.70 11.56
N LYS A 214 -32.85 32.67 11.39
CA LYS A 214 -31.93 33.25 12.38
C LYS A 214 -31.85 34.75 12.16
N LYS A 215 -32.19 35.56 13.17
CA LYS A 215 -32.22 37.04 13.13
C LYS A 215 -30.87 37.74 12.87
N LYS A 216 -29.78 36.99 12.60
CA LYS A 216 -28.43 37.51 12.39
C LYS A 216 -27.62 36.56 11.49
N GLY A 217 -27.79 36.74 10.16
CA GLY A 217 -27.10 35.99 9.12
C GLY A 217 -27.86 36.08 7.79
N MET A 218 -27.13 36.09 6.67
CA MET A 218 -27.68 35.93 5.31
C MET A 218 -28.09 34.46 5.10
N ASP A 219 -29.16 34.22 4.34
CA ASP A 219 -29.53 32.86 3.94
C ASP A 219 -28.82 32.49 2.62
N TYR A 220 -27.78 31.69 2.76
CA TYR A 220 -26.94 31.15 1.67
C TYR A 220 -27.70 30.30 0.65
N ASN A 221 -28.94 29.89 0.96
CA ASN A 221 -29.80 29.16 0.02
C ASN A 221 -30.79 30.07 -0.72
N ALA A 222 -31.04 31.28 -0.23
CA ALA A 222 -31.95 32.23 -0.86
C ALA A 222 -31.18 33.16 -1.82
N ASP A 223 -30.04 33.70 -1.35
CA ASP A 223 -29.20 34.63 -2.10
C ASP A 223 -27.80 34.07 -2.34
N ILE A 224 -27.19 34.39 -3.48
CA ILE A 224 -25.77 34.12 -3.74
C ILE A 224 -24.93 35.12 -2.93
N PRO A 225 -24.15 34.71 -1.92
CA PRO A 225 -23.42 35.63 -1.08
C PRO A 225 -22.31 36.32 -1.87
N PHE A 226 -22.31 37.66 -1.85
CA PHE A 226 -21.33 38.49 -2.55
C PHE A 226 -21.24 38.15 -4.05
N GLU A 227 -22.39 37.95 -4.72
CA GLU A 227 -22.45 37.68 -6.15
C GLU A 227 -21.63 38.71 -6.94
N LYS A 228 -20.62 38.22 -7.65
CA LYS A 228 -19.84 39.00 -8.61
C LYS A 228 -20.11 38.44 -9.99
N LYS A 229 -20.96 39.11 -10.76
CA LYS A 229 -21.30 38.73 -12.13
C LYS A 229 -20.02 38.56 -12.96
N ALA A 230 -20.00 37.53 -13.81
CA ALA A 230 -18.89 37.30 -14.72
C ALA A 230 -18.68 38.54 -15.61
N ALA A 231 -17.43 38.88 -15.90
CA ALA A 231 -17.14 40.00 -16.81
C ALA A 231 -17.70 39.66 -18.20
N PRO A 232 -18.41 40.58 -18.87
CA PRO A 232 -19.00 40.32 -20.18
C PRO A 232 -17.89 39.98 -21.19
N GLY A 233 -18.02 38.79 -21.81
CA GLY A 233 -17.08 38.28 -22.80
C GLY A 233 -17.43 38.71 -24.24
N PHE A 234 -16.63 38.23 -25.19
CA PHE A 234 -16.87 38.43 -26.63
C PHE A 234 -17.84 37.40 -27.24
N TYR A 235 -18.08 36.29 -26.54
CA TYR A 235 -19.00 35.23 -26.95
C TYR A 235 -20.35 35.39 -26.24
N ASP A 236 -21.45 35.12 -26.94
CA ASP A 236 -22.76 34.97 -26.31
C ASP A 236 -22.79 33.69 -25.47
N THR A 237 -23.45 33.77 -24.31
CA THR A 237 -23.61 32.66 -23.34
C THR A 237 -25.08 32.36 -23.06
N SER A 238 -26.01 32.98 -23.81
CA SER A 238 -27.46 32.75 -23.71
C SER A 238 -27.83 31.26 -23.80
N GLU A 239 -27.26 30.53 -24.77
CA GLU A 239 -27.48 29.09 -24.96
C GLU A 239 -26.96 28.23 -23.81
N GLU A 240 -25.89 28.65 -23.13
CA GLU A 240 -25.36 27.94 -21.95
C GLU A 240 -26.23 28.21 -20.71
N GLN A 241 -26.71 29.45 -20.55
CA GLN A 241 -27.63 29.85 -19.47
C GLN A 241 -29.01 29.18 -19.60
N ALA A 242 -29.45 28.86 -20.83
CA ALA A 242 -30.69 28.13 -21.10
C ALA A 242 -30.64 26.64 -20.67
N ARG A 243 -29.46 26.08 -20.36
CA ARG A 243 -29.33 24.68 -19.92
C ARG A 243 -29.72 24.53 -18.45
N VAL A 244 -30.99 24.17 -18.21
CA VAL A 244 -31.52 23.93 -16.86
C VAL A 244 -30.78 22.79 -16.15
N ALA A 245 -29.99 23.15 -15.14
CA ALA A 245 -29.29 22.19 -14.29
C ALA A 245 -30.25 21.55 -13.27
N VAL A 246 -30.75 20.36 -13.56
CA VAL A 246 -31.62 19.60 -12.64
C VAL A 246 -30.84 19.12 -11.42
N ALA A 247 -31.31 19.46 -10.22
CA ALA A 247 -30.67 19.05 -8.97
C ALA A 247 -30.70 17.51 -8.79
N PRO A 248 -29.60 16.88 -8.34
CA PRO A 248 -29.51 15.43 -8.17
C PRO A 248 -30.30 14.93 -6.94
N VAL A 249 -31.61 14.75 -7.10
CA VAL A 249 -32.49 14.19 -6.07
C VAL A 249 -32.16 12.71 -5.80
N GLY A 250 -32.33 12.27 -4.54
CA GLY A 250 -32.15 10.87 -4.14
C GLY A 250 -30.71 10.41 -3.87
N GLN A 251 -29.71 11.29 -3.99
CA GLN A 251 -28.31 10.93 -3.70
C GLN A 251 -27.95 11.04 -2.20
N THR A 252 -26.98 10.24 -1.76
CA THR A 252 -26.46 10.28 -0.39
C THR A 252 -25.45 11.41 -0.21
N LEU A 253 -25.37 12.00 0.98
CA LEU A 253 -24.43 13.09 1.30
C LEU A 253 -22.97 12.72 0.97
N ARG A 254 -22.56 11.47 1.23
CA ARG A 254 -21.22 10.94 0.92
C ARG A 254 -20.93 10.84 -0.58
N ARG A 255 -21.96 10.76 -1.44
CA ARG A 255 -21.81 10.79 -2.91
C ARG A 255 -21.64 12.23 -3.41
N LEU A 256 -22.27 13.20 -2.75
CA LEU A 256 -22.20 14.63 -3.06
C LEU A 256 -20.90 15.29 -2.54
N GLU A 257 -20.41 14.90 -1.37
CA GLU A 257 -19.16 15.44 -0.78
C GLU A 257 -17.86 14.93 -1.46
N ASN A 258 -17.97 14.06 -2.48
CA ASN A 258 -16.90 13.20 -2.98
C ASN A 258 -16.28 12.29 -1.89
N LYS A 259 -15.42 11.34 -2.30
CA LYS A 259 -14.66 10.53 -1.34
C LYS A 259 -13.69 11.43 -0.58
N ARG A 260 -13.66 11.29 0.75
CA ARG A 260 -12.72 12.04 1.59
C ARG A 260 -11.32 11.44 1.41
N LYS A 261 -10.34 12.28 1.05
CA LYS A 261 -8.91 11.89 0.89
C LYS A 261 -8.39 10.87 1.94
N PRO A 262 -8.62 11.02 3.26
CA PRO A 262 -8.15 10.03 4.23
C PRO A 262 -8.79 8.63 4.07
N GLU A 263 -10.04 8.52 3.62
CA GLU A 263 -10.67 7.20 3.37
C GLU A 263 -10.05 6.50 2.16
N GLU A 264 -9.64 7.27 1.15
CA GLU A 264 -8.97 6.77 -0.05
C GLU A 264 -7.52 6.35 0.26
N GLU A 265 -6.78 7.17 1.00
CA GLU A 265 -5.43 6.86 1.49
C GLU A 265 -5.41 5.63 2.40
N GLU A 266 -6.38 5.50 3.32
CA GLU A 266 -6.50 4.33 4.19
C GLU A 266 -6.85 3.06 3.39
N ALA A 267 -7.76 3.15 2.41
CA ALA A 267 -8.08 2.04 1.53
C ALA A 267 -6.86 1.60 0.70
N GLU A 268 -6.06 2.55 0.19
CA GLU A 268 -4.83 2.24 -0.53
C GLU A 268 -3.76 1.64 0.41
N ARG A 269 -3.60 2.18 1.62
CA ARG A 269 -2.69 1.63 2.64
C ARG A 269 -3.07 0.21 3.03
N LYS A 270 -4.36 -0.08 3.22
CA LYS A 270 -4.88 -1.43 3.50
C LYS A 270 -4.66 -2.38 2.32
N LYS A 271 -4.80 -1.90 1.08
CA LYS A 271 -4.46 -2.65 -0.14
C LYS A 271 -2.97 -2.98 -0.22
N ARG A 272 -2.09 -2.02 0.09
CA ARG A 272 -0.63 -2.21 0.17
C ARG A 272 -0.24 -3.19 1.29
N GLN A 273 -0.82 -3.05 2.49
CA GLN A 273 -0.61 -3.98 3.60
C GLN A 273 -1.04 -5.41 3.25
N ARG A 274 -2.24 -5.60 2.66
CA ARG A 274 -2.70 -6.92 2.22
C ARG A 274 -1.79 -7.54 1.15
N LYS A 275 -1.27 -6.72 0.23
CA LYS A 275 -0.29 -7.16 -0.78
C LYS A 275 1.02 -7.60 -0.13
N ASN A 276 1.53 -6.84 0.84
CA ASN A 276 2.78 -7.18 1.53
C ASN A 276 2.62 -8.38 2.48
N ALA A 277 1.45 -8.56 3.10
CA ALA A 277 1.13 -9.74 3.90
C ALA A 277 1.08 -11.00 3.03
N ALA A 278 0.35 -10.96 1.90
CA ALA A 278 0.29 -12.07 0.95
C ALA A 278 1.65 -12.40 0.31
N ALA A 279 2.52 -11.40 0.11
CA ALA A 279 3.91 -11.63 -0.32
C ALA A 279 4.73 -12.36 0.76
N LYS A 280 4.58 -11.99 2.03
CA LYS A 280 5.24 -12.67 3.16
C LYS A 280 4.72 -14.09 3.40
N GLU A 281 3.42 -14.33 3.22
CA GLU A 281 2.85 -15.68 3.30
C GLU A 281 3.36 -16.58 2.16
N GLY A 282 3.66 -16.00 0.98
CA GLY A 282 4.32 -16.70 -0.12
C GLY A 282 5.78 -17.09 0.13
N GLU A 283 6.50 -16.35 0.97
CA GLU A 283 7.88 -16.70 1.39
C GLU A 283 7.93 -17.72 2.56
N GLY A 284 6.79 -17.95 3.25
CA GLY A 284 6.73 -18.78 4.47
C GLY A 284 6.53 -20.28 4.25
N ALA A 285 6.21 -20.71 3.02
CA ALA A 285 5.94 -22.12 2.71
C ALA A 285 7.16 -22.81 2.10
N GLY A 286 7.96 -23.47 2.95
CA GLY A 286 9.15 -24.23 2.55
C GLY A 286 8.82 -25.49 1.73
N HIS A 287 8.55 -25.33 0.43
CA HIS A 287 8.54 -26.42 -0.54
C HIS A 287 9.28 -26.03 -1.83
N GLN A 288 10.56 -26.43 -1.89
CA GLN A 288 11.39 -26.26 -3.07
C GLN A 288 10.86 -27.13 -4.23
N THR A 289 10.10 -26.52 -5.14
CA THR A 289 9.81 -27.12 -6.45
C THR A 289 10.53 -26.31 -7.53
N LYS A 290 11.49 -26.95 -8.23
CA LYS A 290 12.40 -26.28 -9.19
C LYS A 290 11.70 -25.61 -10.39
N PHE A 291 10.38 -25.80 -10.57
CA PHE A 291 9.58 -25.19 -11.63
C PHE A 291 9.17 -23.73 -11.38
N ILE A 292 9.13 -23.27 -10.11
CA ILE A 292 8.68 -21.91 -9.80
C ILE A 292 9.78 -20.87 -10.10
N ALA A 293 11.05 -21.20 -9.84
CA ALA A 293 12.19 -20.30 -10.05
C ALA A 293 12.31 -19.79 -11.50
N ALA A 294 11.99 -20.62 -12.50
CA ALA A 294 12.00 -20.22 -13.90
C ALA A 294 10.90 -19.19 -14.22
N ARG A 295 9.71 -19.35 -13.64
CA ARG A 295 8.57 -18.44 -13.81
C ARG A 295 8.81 -17.12 -13.09
N ASP A 296 9.36 -17.15 -11.88
CA ASP A 296 9.69 -15.94 -11.14
C ASP A 296 10.85 -15.17 -11.78
N ALA A 297 11.88 -15.84 -12.30
CA ALA A 297 12.94 -15.19 -13.09
C ALA A 297 12.38 -14.52 -14.37
N GLN A 298 11.38 -15.11 -15.02
CA GLN A 298 10.70 -14.51 -16.18
C GLN A 298 9.86 -13.29 -15.78
N ILE A 299 9.17 -13.34 -14.65
CA ILE A 299 8.41 -12.21 -14.07
C ILE A 299 9.36 -11.10 -13.61
N GLN A 300 10.55 -11.45 -13.11
CA GLN A 300 11.58 -10.51 -12.68
C GLN A 300 12.19 -9.80 -13.90
N LYS A 301 12.55 -10.53 -14.97
CA LYS A 301 12.95 -9.94 -16.27
C LYS A 301 11.89 -8.99 -16.86
N LEU A 302 10.61 -9.35 -16.79
CA LEU A 302 9.51 -8.48 -17.24
C LEU A 302 9.40 -7.19 -16.40
N LYS A 303 9.51 -7.29 -15.07
CA LYS A 303 9.52 -6.13 -14.17
C LYS A 303 10.77 -5.26 -14.32
N GLU A 304 11.92 -5.87 -14.57
CA GLU A 304 13.15 -5.13 -14.85
C GLU A 304 13.03 -4.37 -16.16
N ALA A 305 12.56 -5.01 -17.25
CA ALA A 305 12.27 -4.34 -18.52
C ALA A 305 11.27 -3.18 -18.36
N GLU A 306 10.16 -3.37 -17.63
CA GLU A 306 9.22 -2.28 -17.29
C GLU A 306 9.86 -1.16 -16.45
N SER A 307 10.82 -1.49 -15.59
CA SER A 307 11.50 -0.50 -14.73
C SER A 307 12.57 0.30 -15.49
N ILE A 308 13.23 -0.33 -16.47
CA ILE A 308 14.23 0.27 -17.35
C ILE A 308 13.54 1.29 -18.28
N GLY A 309 12.37 0.93 -18.85
CA GLY A 309 11.56 1.84 -19.67
C GLY A 309 11.01 3.08 -18.93
N ARG A 310 11.06 3.11 -17.59
CA ARG A 310 10.56 4.23 -16.76
C ARG A 310 11.64 5.18 -16.25
N ARG A 311 12.92 4.95 -16.53
CA ARG A 311 14.02 5.86 -16.14
C ARG A 311 14.38 6.82 -17.28
N ARG A 312 14.35 8.13 -17.03
CA ARG A 312 14.97 9.11 -17.93
C ARG A 312 16.48 8.87 -17.95
N LYS A 313 17.09 8.91 -19.15
CA LYS A 313 18.52 8.66 -19.36
C LYS A 313 19.35 9.70 -18.62
N LEU A 314 20.02 9.29 -17.54
CA LEU A 314 20.94 10.14 -16.78
C LEU A 314 22.29 10.16 -17.52
N ALA A 315 22.68 11.32 -18.05
CA ALA A 315 23.97 11.48 -18.69
C ALA A 315 25.06 11.68 -17.62
N LEU A 316 25.82 10.62 -17.34
CA LEU A 316 27.05 10.67 -16.55
C LEU A 316 28.27 10.71 -17.49
N PRO A 317 29.42 11.25 -17.05
CA PRO A 317 30.68 11.15 -17.80
C PRO A 317 31.04 9.68 -18.09
N ALA A 318 31.67 9.43 -19.23
CA ALA A 318 32.14 8.09 -19.58
C ALA A 318 33.14 7.56 -18.53
N ALA A 319 33.07 6.26 -18.23
CA ALA A 319 34.00 5.63 -17.29
C ALA A 319 35.43 5.69 -17.83
N GLN A 320 36.39 5.97 -16.94
CA GLN A 320 37.83 6.04 -17.27
C GLN A 320 38.53 4.67 -17.27
N VAL A 321 37.77 3.58 -17.09
CA VAL A 321 38.27 2.20 -17.03
C VAL A 321 38.03 1.56 -18.39
N SER A 322 39.07 0.98 -18.97
CA SER A 322 39.01 0.32 -20.27
C SER A 322 38.28 -1.02 -20.19
N GLU A 323 37.72 -1.46 -21.32
CA GLU A 323 36.93 -2.70 -21.40
C GLU A 323 37.76 -3.95 -21.01
N ALA A 324 39.07 -3.93 -21.29
CA ALA A 324 40.02 -4.97 -20.88
C ALA A 324 40.20 -5.08 -19.35
N GLU A 325 40.26 -3.96 -18.63
CA GLU A 325 40.38 -3.97 -17.16
C GLU A 325 39.12 -4.51 -16.50
N LEU A 326 37.95 -4.31 -17.13
CA LEU A 326 36.67 -4.90 -16.72
C LEU A 326 36.62 -6.41 -16.96
N GLU A 327 37.15 -6.90 -18.08
CA GLU A 327 37.23 -8.35 -18.35
C GLU A 327 38.15 -9.08 -17.35
N ASP A 328 39.27 -8.49 -16.95
CA ASP A 328 40.17 -9.09 -15.97
C ASP A 328 39.58 -9.07 -14.55
N ILE A 329 38.85 -8.02 -14.16
CA ILE A 329 38.09 -8.00 -12.90
C ILE A 329 36.99 -9.10 -12.90
N VAL A 330 36.31 -9.32 -14.04
CA VAL A 330 35.31 -10.38 -14.18
C VAL A 330 35.95 -11.78 -14.14
N LYS A 331 37.12 -12.00 -14.76
CA LYS A 331 37.88 -13.25 -14.65
C LYS A 331 38.32 -13.55 -13.23
N ILE A 332 38.82 -12.55 -12.50
CA ILE A 332 39.20 -12.70 -11.09
C ILE A 332 37.97 -13.04 -10.22
N GLY A 333 36.83 -12.42 -10.50
CA GLY A 333 35.55 -12.75 -9.86
C GLY A 333 35.10 -14.19 -10.14
N GLN A 334 35.09 -14.63 -11.40
CA GLN A 334 34.71 -16.00 -11.79
C GLN A 334 35.68 -17.06 -11.26
N ALA A 335 36.98 -16.77 -11.16
CA ALA A 335 37.95 -17.67 -10.55
C ALA A 335 37.64 -17.90 -9.06
N GLY A 336 37.28 -16.85 -8.32
CA GLY A 336 36.83 -16.94 -6.94
C GLY A 336 35.50 -17.69 -6.77
N GLU A 337 34.57 -17.53 -7.71
CA GLU A 337 33.27 -18.21 -7.66
C GLU A 337 33.36 -19.71 -8.03
N ASN A 338 34.18 -20.08 -9.01
CA ASN A 338 34.43 -21.48 -9.38
C ASN A 338 35.18 -22.23 -8.26
N ALA A 339 36.12 -21.59 -7.57
CA ALA A 339 36.77 -22.17 -6.38
C ALA A 339 35.76 -22.46 -5.25
N LYS A 340 34.75 -21.60 -5.10
CA LYS A 340 33.66 -21.77 -4.12
C LYS A 340 32.67 -22.88 -4.51
N ALA A 341 32.44 -23.08 -5.80
CA ALA A 341 31.56 -24.13 -6.32
C ALA A 341 32.15 -25.54 -6.18
N LEU A 342 33.48 -25.72 -6.31
CA LEU A 342 34.12 -27.04 -6.27
C LEU A 342 34.12 -27.71 -4.89
N VAL A 343 33.84 -26.96 -3.81
CA VAL A 343 33.84 -27.45 -2.42
C VAL A 343 32.41 -27.67 -1.88
N GLY A 344 31.37 -27.39 -2.67
CA GLY A 344 29.95 -27.44 -2.28
C GLY A 344 29.35 -28.85 -2.16
N GLY A 345 29.96 -29.71 -1.33
CA GLY A 345 29.62 -31.14 -1.21
C GLY A 345 29.40 -31.64 0.22
N GLY A 346 28.91 -30.82 1.16
CA GLY A 346 28.65 -31.29 2.53
C GLY A 346 27.91 -30.32 3.45
N SER A 347 26.78 -30.78 4.01
CA SER A 347 26.05 -30.34 5.21
C SER A 347 26.16 -28.86 5.68
N ASP A 348 25.07 -28.12 5.51
CA ASP A 348 24.90 -26.68 5.80
C ASP A 348 24.73 -26.32 7.30
N ALA A 349 25.49 -26.96 8.20
CA ALA A 349 25.25 -26.88 9.67
C ALA A 349 26.48 -26.53 10.53
N SER A 350 27.71 -26.58 10.00
CA SER A 350 28.95 -26.46 10.81
C SER A 350 29.90 -25.34 10.37
N GLY A 351 29.59 -24.59 9.32
CA GLY A 351 30.47 -23.57 8.72
C GLY A 351 30.67 -22.25 9.51
N ARG A 352 30.69 -22.29 10.85
CA ARG A 352 30.79 -21.09 11.70
C ARG A 352 31.70 -21.17 12.92
N LEU A 353 32.37 -22.30 13.20
CA LEU A 353 33.12 -22.49 14.45
C LEU A 353 34.51 -23.18 14.34
N LEU A 354 35.04 -23.40 13.13
CA LEU A 354 36.43 -23.81 12.88
C LEU A 354 36.92 -23.03 11.65
N SER A 355 37.56 -21.86 11.85
CA SER A 355 39.00 -21.69 12.08
C SER A 355 39.82 -21.64 10.77
N ASP A 356 39.74 -20.50 10.08
CA ASP A 356 40.63 -20.10 8.99
C ASP A 356 42.08 -19.91 9.49
N TYR A 357 42.82 -20.96 9.84
CA TYR A 357 44.22 -20.81 10.28
C TYR A 357 45.18 -21.99 10.03
N GLU A 358 44.98 -22.79 8.99
CA GLU A 358 45.94 -23.85 8.59
C GLU A 358 46.77 -23.51 7.33
N GLY A 359 46.46 -22.40 6.66
CA GLY A 359 47.18 -21.94 5.44
C GLY A 359 48.47 -21.15 5.69
N LEU A 360 48.90 -20.95 6.94
CA LEU A 360 49.96 -19.99 7.30
C LEU A 360 51.20 -20.58 8.00
N GLU A 361 51.35 -21.92 7.99
CA GLU A 361 52.58 -22.56 8.50
C GLU A 361 53.69 -22.70 7.43
N ALA A 362 53.33 -22.87 6.15
CA ALA A 362 54.30 -23.02 5.06
C ALA A 362 55.12 -21.75 4.73
N ALA A 363 54.73 -20.58 5.26
CA ALA A 363 55.41 -19.30 5.03
C ALA A 363 56.44 -18.91 6.12
N ARG A 364 56.77 -19.82 7.06
CA ARG A 364 57.65 -19.52 8.22
C ARG A 364 59.15 -19.80 8.04
N MET A 365 59.62 -20.18 6.85
CA MET A 365 61.05 -20.46 6.58
C MET A 365 61.82 -19.37 5.80
N ALA A 366 61.27 -18.17 5.64
CA ALA A 366 62.02 -16.99 5.20
C ALA A 366 62.40 -16.12 6.41
N ARG A 367 63.63 -16.27 6.92
CA ARG A 367 64.13 -15.51 8.08
C ARG A 367 64.26 -14.01 7.77
N THR A 368 63.41 -13.19 8.38
CA THR A 368 63.75 -11.81 8.76
C THR A 368 64.15 -11.77 10.24
N PRO A 369 65.02 -10.83 10.68
CA PRO A 369 65.41 -10.75 12.09
C PRO A 369 64.21 -10.34 12.95
N ARG A 370 63.98 -11.09 14.05
CA ARG A 370 62.91 -10.78 15.01
C ARG A 370 63.14 -9.40 15.65
N THR A 371 62.15 -8.52 15.57
CA THR A 371 62.01 -7.42 16.51
C THR A 371 61.77 -7.94 17.92
N ALA A 372 62.23 -7.18 18.92
CA ALA A 372 62.01 -7.50 20.33
C ALA A 372 60.51 -7.51 20.69
N PRO A 373 60.07 -8.29 21.70
CA PRO A 373 58.69 -8.22 22.18
C PRO A 373 58.37 -6.79 22.63
N GLN A 374 57.33 -6.20 22.03
CA GLN A 374 56.90 -4.85 22.36
C GLN A 374 56.32 -4.84 23.78
N GLN A 375 56.92 -4.06 24.68
CA GLN A 375 56.43 -3.90 26.05
C GLN A 375 55.07 -3.18 26.03
N ASP A 376 54.17 -3.55 26.95
CA ASP A 376 52.86 -2.92 27.04
C ASP A 376 52.97 -1.60 27.81
N ASN A 377 53.14 -0.51 27.06
CA ASN A 377 53.32 0.84 27.59
C ASN A 377 52.14 1.29 28.48
N VAL A 378 50.92 0.79 28.23
CA VAL A 378 49.73 1.12 29.04
C VAL A 378 49.87 0.50 30.43
N MET A 379 50.24 -0.77 30.51
CA MET A 379 50.45 -1.48 31.77
C MET A 379 51.65 -0.93 32.55
N MET A 380 52.73 -0.54 31.85
CA MET A 380 53.91 0.06 32.47
C MET A 380 53.62 1.45 33.06
N GLU A 381 52.89 2.30 32.35
CA GLU A 381 52.48 3.62 32.88
C GLU A 381 51.43 3.48 34.00
N ALA A 382 50.55 2.47 33.96
CA ALA A 382 49.63 2.17 35.05
C ALA A 382 50.38 1.75 36.34
N ARG A 383 51.42 0.90 36.24
CA ARG A 383 52.33 0.58 37.36
C ARG A 383 53.01 1.84 37.89
N ASN A 384 53.55 2.69 37.01
CA ASN A 384 54.19 3.95 37.39
C ASN A 384 53.22 4.89 38.13
N LEU A 385 51.97 5.01 37.68
CA LEU A 385 50.94 5.83 38.32
C LEU A 385 50.52 5.28 39.70
N ARG A 386 50.43 3.96 39.85
CA ARG A 386 50.18 3.28 41.14
C ARG A 386 51.32 3.56 42.12
N ASN A 387 52.57 3.39 41.70
CA ASN A 387 53.74 3.68 42.55
C ASN A 387 53.79 5.15 43.01
N MET A 388 53.41 6.08 42.12
CA MET A 388 53.29 7.51 42.43
C MET A 388 52.07 7.89 43.30
N THR A 389 51.07 7.02 43.47
CA THR A 389 49.90 7.27 44.34
C THR A 389 49.97 6.53 45.68
N ILE A 390 50.72 5.44 45.78
CA ILE A 390 50.92 4.69 47.03
C ILE A 390 52.01 5.33 47.90
N ALA A 391 53.08 5.85 47.30
CA ALA A 391 54.15 6.51 48.05
C ALA A 391 53.76 7.92 48.51
N GLN A 392 54.18 8.29 49.72
CA GLN A 392 54.07 9.66 50.21
C GLN A 392 55.06 10.57 49.46
N THR A 393 54.75 11.86 49.35
CA THR A 393 55.55 12.76 48.52
C THR A 393 56.94 13.00 49.13
N PRO A 394 58.00 13.18 48.29
CA PRO A 394 59.38 13.37 48.77
C PRO A 394 59.61 14.59 49.69
N LEU A 395 58.59 15.43 49.88
CA LEU A 395 58.59 16.54 50.83
C LEU A 395 58.69 16.08 52.29
N LEU A 396 58.44 14.79 52.57
CA LEU A 396 58.54 14.21 53.92
C LEU A 396 59.87 13.48 54.21
N GLY A 397 60.81 13.45 53.26
CA GLY A 397 62.21 13.00 53.49
C GLY A 397 62.58 11.60 53.02
N ASP A 398 61.66 10.85 52.40
CA ASP A 398 61.92 9.51 51.84
C ASP A 398 62.54 9.54 50.42
N GLU A 399 63.16 8.44 50.02
CA GLU A 399 63.77 8.26 48.69
C GLU A 399 62.72 8.20 47.55
N ASN A 400 63.10 8.66 46.36
CA ASN A 400 62.19 8.65 45.20
C ASN A 400 61.81 7.22 44.78
N THR A 401 60.53 7.00 44.48
CA THR A 401 60.04 5.72 43.98
C THR A 401 60.70 5.34 42.64
N PRO A 402 61.15 4.08 42.48
CA PRO A 402 61.68 3.63 41.20
C PRO A 402 60.56 3.56 40.15
N LEU A 403 60.71 4.33 39.08
CA LEU A 403 59.82 4.31 37.93
C LEU A 403 60.31 3.29 36.90
N HIS A 404 59.40 2.53 36.30
CA HIS A 404 59.70 1.68 35.15
C HIS A 404 59.86 2.55 33.90
N ILE A 405 61.10 2.65 33.43
CA ILE A 405 61.50 3.42 32.25
C ILE A 405 61.71 2.46 31.08
N GLY A 406 61.16 2.78 29.90
CA GLY A 406 61.33 1.95 28.71
C GLY A 406 62.77 2.00 28.16
N PRO A 407 63.18 1.05 27.30
CA PRO A 407 64.55 0.93 26.78
C PRO A 407 65.06 2.13 25.95
N ALA A 408 64.22 3.13 25.67
CA ALA A 408 64.59 4.39 25.04
C ALA A 408 64.81 5.56 26.03
N GLY A 409 64.81 5.30 27.35
CA GLY A 409 65.15 6.29 28.39
C GLY A 409 64.01 7.20 28.86
N GLY A 410 62.75 6.91 28.49
CA GLY A 410 61.56 7.64 28.96
C GLY A 410 60.33 6.74 29.03
N SER A 411 59.24 7.18 29.69
CA SER A 411 58.02 6.36 29.83
C SER A 411 57.08 6.41 28.60
N GLY A 412 57.38 7.27 27.62
CA GLY A 412 56.54 7.48 26.42
C GLY A 412 55.42 8.51 26.60
N PHE A 413 55.18 8.96 27.84
CA PHE A 413 54.09 9.87 28.23
C PHE A 413 54.54 11.31 28.59
N GLU A 414 55.77 11.70 28.20
CA GLU A 414 56.40 12.99 28.55
C GLU A 414 55.84 14.21 27.79
N GLY A 415 55.04 14.01 26.74
CA GLY A 415 54.43 15.08 25.96
C GLY A 415 52.90 15.02 25.97
N ALA A 416 52.24 16.15 25.65
CA ALA A 416 50.78 16.35 25.72
C ALA A 416 49.91 15.40 24.84
N THR A 417 50.54 14.54 24.05
CA THR A 417 49.92 13.44 23.31
C THR A 417 50.83 12.21 23.37
N PRO A 418 50.30 10.99 23.58
CA PRO A 418 51.11 9.76 23.53
C PRO A 418 51.90 9.66 22.24
N ARG A 419 53.20 9.31 22.33
CA ARG A 419 54.05 9.13 21.15
C ARG A 419 53.71 7.83 20.44
N HIS A 420 52.96 7.92 19.34
CA HIS A 420 52.63 6.78 18.49
C HIS A 420 53.89 6.18 17.83
N GLN A 421 54.39 5.07 18.37
CA GLN A 421 55.44 4.29 17.73
C GLN A 421 54.86 3.47 16.56
N VAL A 422 54.93 4.03 15.36
CA VAL A 422 54.68 3.27 14.12
C VAL A 422 55.81 2.25 13.93
N ALA A 423 55.46 0.97 13.81
CA ALA A 423 56.43 -0.07 13.46
C ALA A 423 56.96 0.18 12.03
N PHE A 424 58.26 0.43 11.91
CA PHE A 424 58.88 0.80 10.64
C PHE A 424 59.12 -0.44 9.77
N THR A 425 58.22 -0.72 8.82
CA THR A 425 58.43 -1.72 7.76
C THR A 425 59.12 -1.05 6.56
N PRO A 426 60.38 -1.41 6.22
CA PRO A 426 61.03 -0.86 5.03
C PRO A 426 60.38 -1.43 3.76
N ASN A 427 59.82 -0.55 2.91
CA ASN A 427 59.18 -0.94 1.66
C ASN A 427 60.20 -0.97 0.50
N PRO A 428 60.45 -2.12 -0.16
CA PRO A 428 61.57 -2.29 -1.10
C PRO A 428 61.21 -2.05 -2.58
N LEU A 429 60.26 -1.16 -2.90
CA LEU A 429 59.85 -0.86 -4.28
C LEU A 429 59.70 0.65 -4.56
N ALA A 430 60.78 1.41 -4.33
CA ALA A 430 60.92 2.77 -4.84
C ALA A 430 62.31 2.96 -5.47
N THR A 431 62.36 3.03 -6.81
CA THR A 431 63.54 3.46 -7.57
C THR A 431 63.16 4.45 -8.68
N PRO A 432 64.08 5.34 -9.12
CA PRO A 432 63.71 6.70 -9.54
C PRO A 432 64.11 7.06 -10.98
N LEU A 433 63.51 8.13 -11.54
CA LEU A 433 64.03 8.99 -12.64
C LEU A 433 63.01 10.12 -12.90
N ARG A 434 63.30 11.33 -13.42
CA ARG A 434 64.44 12.28 -13.32
C ARG A 434 63.99 13.62 -13.96
N ASP A 435 64.59 14.75 -13.55
CA ASP A 435 64.29 16.11 -14.03
C ASP A 435 64.43 16.33 -15.55
N VAL A 436 63.70 17.32 -16.09
CA VAL A 436 64.25 18.54 -16.75
C VAL A 436 63.30 19.74 -16.53
N SER A 437 63.87 20.94 -16.51
CA SER A 437 63.32 22.22 -16.02
C SER A 437 62.69 23.19 -17.05
N ALA A 438 61.92 24.15 -16.50
CA ALA A 438 61.80 25.57 -16.89
C ALA A 438 60.86 26.03 -18.02
N GLY A 439 60.04 27.07 -17.73
CA GLY A 439 59.94 28.24 -18.62
C GLY A 439 58.55 28.84 -18.99
N VAL A 440 58.05 29.77 -18.16
CA VAL A 440 57.58 31.12 -18.57
C VAL A 440 56.38 31.31 -19.57
N SER A 441 55.33 31.99 -19.06
CA SER A 441 54.48 33.04 -19.72
C SER A 441 53.01 32.80 -20.13
N ALA A 442 52.28 33.92 -20.07
CA ALA A 442 51.06 34.34 -20.78
C ALA A 442 49.64 33.91 -20.31
N THR A 443 48.80 34.93 -20.09
CA THR A 443 47.32 34.91 -19.99
C THR A 443 46.71 35.56 -21.25
N PRO A 444 45.38 35.53 -21.50
CA PRO A 444 44.40 36.49 -20.90
C PRO A 444 43.06 35.85 -20.42
N ARG A 445 42.38 36.35 -19.36
CA ARG A 445 41.27 37.37 -19.30
C ARG A 445 40.00 37.01 -20.11
N SER A 446 38.74 37.30 -19.74
CA SER A 446 38.05 38.00 -18.61
C SER A 446 36.57 37.50 -18.56
N GLY A 447 35.67 37.74 -17.59
CA GLY A 447 35.72 38.44 -16.29
C GLY A 447 34.64 39.55 -16.16
N SER A 448 33.53 39.33 -15.41
CA SER A 448 32.48 40.34 -15.09
C SER A 448 31.72 40.05 -13.77
N LEU A 449 31.33 41.12 -13.04
CA LEU A 449 30.65 41.12 -11.72
C LEU A 449 29.80 42.40 -11.53
N THR A 450 28.69 42.32 -10.76
CA THR A 450 28.01 43.42 -9.99
C THR A 450 27.38 44.63 -10.75
N ALA A 451 26.38 45.41 -10.27
CA ALA A 451 25.39 45.27 -9.17
C ALA A 451 24.23 46.34 -9.22
N THR A 452 23.00 45.93 -8.85
CA THR A 452 21.93 46.63 -8.05
C THR A 452 21.39 48.07 -8.47
N PRO A 453 20.51 48.81 -7.72
CA PRO A 453 19.11 49.05 -8.17
C PRO A 453 18.48 50.49 -7.98
N LEU A 454 17.19 50.69 -8.36
CA LEU A 454 16.10 51.54 -7.75
C LEU A 454 15.28 52.52 -8.66
N ARG A 455 13.99 52.67 -8.25
CA ARG A 455 13.04 53.80 -8.35
C ARG A 455 12.21 54.13 -9.64
N THR A 456 10.91 54.32 -9.38
CA THR A 456 9.89 55.13 -10.12
C THR A 456 9.70 56.48 -9.39
N PRO A 457 8.70 57.37 -9.67
CA PRO A 457 7.74 57.51 -10.80
C PRO A 457 7.65 58.96 -11.39
N LEU A 458 6.87 59.19 -12.46
CA LEU A 458 5.85 60.26 -12.51
C LEU A 458 4.87 60.13 -13.71
N ARG A 459 3.91 61.06 -13.77
CA ARG A 459 2.72 61.13 -14.62
C ARG A 459 2.70 62.53 -15.26
N ASP A 460 2.31 62.64 -16.52
CA ASP A 460 1.90 63.94 -17.09
C ASP A 460 0.62 63.78 -17.92
N ASN A 461 -0.20 64.84 -17.90
CA ASN A 461 -1.58 64.86 -18.33
C ASN A 461 -1.91 66.28 -18.84
N LEU A 462 -1.25 66.76 -19.91
CA LEU A 462 -1.56 68.03 -20.59
C LEU A 462 -1.00 68.07 -22.03
N SER A 463 -1.87 68.11 -23.03
CA SER A 463 -1.51 68.15 -24.45
C SER A 463 -1.07 69.56 -24.87
N ILE A 464 0.24 69.83 -24.90
CA ILE A 464 0.80 71.13 -25.34
C ILE A 464 1.96 70.92 -26.31
N ASN A 465 1.65 70.65 -27.58
CA ASN A 465 2.13 71.41 -28.74
C ASN A 465 1.58 70.84 -30.06
N PRO A 466 1.05 71.68 -30.98
CA PRO A 466 0.64 71.26 -32.32
C PRO A 466 1.82 71.31 -33.30
N GLY A 467 1.80 70.45 -34.32
CA GLY A 467 2.80 70.46 -35.39
C GLY A 467 2.59 69.33 -36.40
N ASP A 468 1.99 69.65 -37.54
CA ASP A 468 1.81 68.72 -38.66
C ASP A 468 3.16 68.27 -39.23
N PHE A 469 3.50 66.98 -39.07
CA PHE A 469 4.40 66.26 -39.97
C PHE A 469 4.03 64.78 -40.04
N SER A 470 3.61 64.33 -41.22
CA SER A 470 3.40 62.91 -41.49
C SER A 470 4.73 62.17 -41.51
N PHE A 471 4.88 61.13 -40.69
CA PHE A 471 5.94 60.16 -40.82
C PHE A 471 5.38 58.74 -40.97
N ILE A 472 5.87 58.02 -41.97
CA ILE A 472 5.49 56.65 -42.29
C ILE A 472 6.11 55.72 -41.24
N GLY A 473 5.30 55.04 -40.43
CA GLY A 473 5.81 54.06 -39.45
C GLY A 473 4.98 53.84 -38.18
N GLY A 474 3.64 53.86 -38.23
CA GLY A 474 2.79 53.56 -37.06
C GLY A 474 2.51 52.06 -36.91
N THR A 475 2.62 51.51 -35.69
CA THR A 475 2.28 50.10 -35.45
C THR A 475 0.75 49.87 -35.49
N PRO A 476 0.24 48.68 -35.87
CA PRO A 476 -1.21 48.43 -36.02
C PRO A 476 -2.05 48.72 -34.75
N ARG A 477 -1.42 48.68 -33.58
CA ARG A 477 -2.02 48.97 -32.27
C ARG A 477 -2.42 50.44 -32.11
N GLU A 478 -1.71 51.34 -32.79
CA GLU A 478 -1.85 52.79 -32.65
C GLU A 478 -3.00 53.33 -33.54
N GLN A 479 -3.12 52.82 -34.76
CA GLN A 479 -4.28 53.05 -35.62
C GLN A 479 -5.59 52.54 -34.99
N GLN A 480 -5.56 51.39 -34.31
CA GLN A 480 -6.73 50.87 -33.59
C GLN A 480 -7.17 51.82 -32.46
N LEU A 481 -6.24 52.41 -31.71
CA LEU A 481 -6.56 53.36 -30.63
C LEU A 481 -7.21 54.64 -31.19
N HIS A 482 -6.73 55.17 -32.30
CA HIS A 482 -7.37 56.31 -32.98
C HIS A 482 -8.80 55.98 -33.45
N SER A 483 -9.02 54.80 -34.05
CA SER A 483 -10.35 54.36 -34.48
C SER A 483 -11.33 54.16 -33.32
N ASN A 484 -10.83 53.70 -32.16
CA ASN A 484 -11.63 53.49 -30.95
C ASN A 484 -11.95 54.80 -30.21
N SER A 485 -11.09 55.82 -30.34
CA SER A 485 -11.38 57.18 -29.86
C SER A 485 -12.56 57.79 -30.62
N ALA A 486 -12.52 57.77 -31.95
CA ALA A 486 -13.60 58.27 -32.80
C ALA A 486 -14.94 57.55 -32.55
N LYS A 487 -14.91 56.22 -32.35
CA LYS A 487 -16.10 55.42 -32.00
C LYS A 487 -16.69 55.78 -30.64
N ARG A 488 -15.89 56.24 -29.67
CA ARG A 488 -16.40 56.70 -28.36
C ARG A 488 -17.09 58.06 -28.48
N ALA A 489 -16.50 59.01 -29.19
CA ALA A 489 -17.10 60.33 -29.42
C ALA A 489 -18.49 60.23 -30.08
N LEU A 490 -18.66 59.34 -31.08
CA LEU A 490 -19.97 59.08 -31.68
C LEU A 490 -20.93 58.39 -30.70
N LYS A 491 -20.46 57.45 -29.89
CA LYS A 491 -21.30 56.73 -28.92
C LYS A 491 -21.89 57.66 -27.86
N ASP A 492 -21.12 58.62 -27.37
CA ASP A 492 -21.59 59.61 -26.39
C ASP A 492 -22.64 60.55 -27.02
N GLY A 493 -22.49 60.89 -28.31
CA GLY A 493 -23.50 61.64 -29.08
C GLY A 493 -24.81 60.88 -29.35
N PHE A 494 -24.79 59.54 -29.39
CA PHE A 494 -26.03 58.73 -29.46
C PHE A 494 -26.67 58.48 -28.09
N MET A 495 -25.93 58.66 -26.99
CA MET A 495 -26.46 58.50 -25.62
C MET A 495 -27.20 59.73 -25.09
N SER A 496 -27.08 60.89 -25.75
CA SER A 496 -27.80 62.12 -25.40
C SER A 496 -29.22 62.23 -26.00
N LEU A 497 -29.68 61.21 -26.74
CA LEU A 497 -31.04 61.15 -27.28
C LEU A 497 -32.03 60.60 -26.23
N PRO A 498 -33.12 61.32 -25.89
CA PRO A 498 -34.18 60.81 -25.02
C PRO A 498 -34.88 59.58 -25.65
N LYS A 499 -35.18 58.57 -24.82
CA LYS A 499 -35.93 57.38 -25.27
C LYS A 499 -37.44 57.58 -25.08
N PRO A 500 -38.28 57.09 -26.01
CA PRO A 500 -39.73 57.10 -25.84
C PRO A 500 -40.20 56.00 -24.88
N GLU A 501 -41.17 56.32 -24.02
CA GLU A 501 -41.90 55.37 -23.19
C GLU A 501 -43.30 55.14 -23.75
N ASN A 502 -43.73 53.88 -23.82
CA ASN A 502 -45.10 53.48 -24.15
C ASN A 502 -45.68 52.70 -22.97
N ASN A 503 -46.59 53.33 -22.21
CA ASN A 503 -47.28 52.71 -21.09
C ASN A 503 -48.68 52.24 -21.53
N PHE A 504 -48.99 50.96 -21.29
CA PHE A 504 -50.37 50.46 -21.25
C PHE A 504 -50.54 49.55 -20.04
N GLU A 505 -51.55 49.85 -19.24
CA GLU A 505 -51.85 49.24 -17.95
C GLU A 505 -53.05 48.29 -18.12
N LEU A 506 -52.87 47.00 -17.82
CA LEU A 506 -53.92 45.99 -18.00
C LEU A 506 -54.62 45.73 -16.65
N LEU A 507 -55.80 46.32 -16.47
CA LEU A 507 -56.64 46.10 -15.31
C LEU A 507 -57.26 44.69 -15.34
N VAL A 508 -57.12 43.96 -14.24
CA VAL A 508 -57.85 42.72 -13.95
C VAL A 508 -59.02 43.11 -13.02
N PRO A 509 -60.29 42.92 -13.43
CA PRO A 509 -61.44 43.10 -12.53
C PRO A 509 -61.51 41.99 -11.48
N GLU A 510 -61.81 42.37 -10.24
CA GLU A 510 -62.13 41.44 -9.14
C GLU A 510 -63.61 41.02 -9.16
N GLU A 511 -63.94 40.09 -8.28
CA GLU A 511 -65.18 39.33 -8.18
C GLU A 511 -66.44 40.18 -7.93
N ASP A 512 -67.58 39.73 -8.46
CA ASP A 512 -68.89 39.95 -7.83
C ASP A 512 -69.54 38.60 -7.56
N THR A 513 -70.03 38.44 -6.33
CA THR A 513 -70.72 37.24 -5.85
C THR A 513 -72.20 37.32 -6.14
N ASP A 514 -72.78 36.28 -6.75
CA ASP A 514 -74.21 36.04 -6.61
C ASP A 514 -74.53 34.54 -6.51
N VAL A 515 -75.55 34.23 -5.71
CA VAL A 515 -75.93 32.86 -5.33
C VAL A 515 -77.40 32.67 -5.64
N SER A 516 -77.77 31.75 -6.54
CA SER A 516 -78.91 30.85 -6.34
C SER A 516 -79.17 29.84 -7.46
N GLU A 517 -79.76 28.73 -7.01
CA GLU A 517 -80.58 27.77 -7.72
C GLU A 517 -79.93 26.80 -8.73
N ALA A 518 -80.35 25.55 -8.61
CA ALA A 518 -79.76 24.39 -9.23
C ALA A 518 -80.78 23.70 -10.13
N ASP A 519 -80.35 23.26 -11.31
CA ASP A 519 -81.05 22.20 -12.04
C ASP A 519 -80.09 21.40 -12.93
N GLY A 520 -80.44 20.14 -13.19
CA GLY A 520 -79.81 19.31 -14.22
C GLY A 520 -78.35 18.90 -14.02
N ALA A 521 -78.08 17.90 -13.16
CA ALA A 521 -76.78 17.24 -13.07
C ALA A 521 -76.42 16.44 -14.34
N ARG A 522 -75.90 17.11 -15.36
CA ARG A 522 -74.97 16.48 -16.32
C ARG A 522 -73.60 16.45 -15.67
N LEU A 523 -73.08 15.25 -15.40
CA LEU A 523 -71.67 15.05 -15.10
C LEU A 523 -70.86 15.62 -16.27
N LEU A 524 -70.17 16.74 -16.02
CA LEU A 524 -69.10 17.20 -16.89
C LEU A 524 -67.99 16.16 -16.78
N GLU A 525 -67.92 15.24 -17.75
CA GLU A 525 -66.78 14.33 -17.89
C GLU A 525 -65.49 15.14 -17.82
N ASP A 526 -64.57 14.65 -17.00
CA ASP A 526 -63.25 15.24 -16.79
C ASP A 526 -62.61 15.51 -18.16
N ALA A 527 -61.89 16.63 -18.29
CA ALA A 527 -61.22 16.94 -19.56
C ALA A 527 -60.30 15.79 -19.98
N ALA A 528 -59.68 15.12 -19.01
CA ALA A 528 -58.87 13.91 -19.20
C ALA A 528 -59.65 12.71 -19.78
N ASP A 529 -60.92 12.51 -19.42
CA ASP A 529 -61.74 11.39 -19.93
C ASP A 529 -62.18 11.65 -21.38
N ARG A 530 -62.55 12.90 -21.70
CA ARG A 530 -62.87 13.32 -23.06
C ARG A 530 -61.66 13.23 -23.98
N ASP A 531 -60.50 13.72 -23.52
CA ASP A 531 -59.24 13.60 -24.25
C ASP A 531 -58.82 12.13 -24.41
N ALA A 532 -59.09 11.28 -23.41
CA ALA A 532 -58.85 9.83 -23.50
C ALA A 532 -59.77 9.14 -24.51
N GLN A 533 -61.06 9.49 -24.57
CA GLN A 533 -61.99 8.96 -25.58
C GLN A 533 -61.62 9.42 -27.00
N ILE A 534 -61.30 10.71 -27.18
CA ILE A 534 -60.82 11.26 -28.46
C ILE A 534 -59.54 10.53 -28.89
N LYS A 535 -58.60 10.32 -27.96
CA LYS A 535 -57.35 9.60 -28.22
C LYS A 535 -57.58 8.12 -28.53
N GLN A 536 -58.53 7.45 -27.88
CA GLN A 536 -58.90 6.07 -28.22
C GLN A 536 -59.51 5.98 -29.63
N LEU A 537 -60.41 6.90 -30.00
CA LEU A 537 -60.96 6.96 -31.36
C LEU A 537 -59.87 7.22 -32.40
N GLN A 538 -58.93 8.14 -32.13
CA GLN A 538 -57.77 8.38 -32.98
C GLN A 538 -56.86 7.13 -33.09
N GLU A 539 -56.56 6.45 -31.99
CA GLU A 539 -55.77 5.20 -32.01
C GLU A 539 -56.49 4.08 -32.77
N GLU A 540 -57.83 4.01 -32.71
CA GLU A 540 -58.62 3.05 -33.50
C GLU A 540 -58.67 3.40 -34.99
N GLU A 541 -58.80 4.68 -35.33
CA GLU A 541 -58.74 5.18 -36.71
C GLU A 541 -57.34 4.98 -37.31
N GLU A 542 -56.27 5.28 -36.56
CA GLU A 542 -54.89 4.99 -36.94
C GLU A 542 -54.65 3.49 -37.12
N ARG A 543 -55.21 2.64 -36.24
CA ARG A 543 -55.13 1.17 -36.36
C ARG A 543 -55.84 0.67 -37.62
N LYS A 544 -57.05 1.17 -37.93
CA LYS A 544 -57.79 0.84 -39.16
C LYS A 544 -57.03 1.35 -40.39
N ALA A 545 -56.52 2.58 -40.35
CA ALA A 545 -55.72 3.19 -41.40
C ALA A 545 -54.36 2.51 -41.59
N LEU A 546 -53.80 1.84 -40.59
CA LEU A 546 -52.60 1.00 -40.69
C LEU A 546 -52.93 -0.36 -41.29
N ALA A 547 -54.04 -1.00 -40.87
CA ALA A 547 -54.49 -2.29 -41.39
C ALA A 547 -54.86 -2.25 -42.88
N ARG A 548 -55.27 -1.09 -43.41
CA ARG A 548 -55.52 -0.84 -44.84
C ARG A 548 -54.25 -0.56 -45.67
N ARG A 549 -53.08 -0.32 -45.05
CA ARG A 549 -51.82 -0.10 -45.80
C ARG A 549 -51.29 -1.41 -46.35
N SER A 550 -50.41 -1.33 -47.36
CA SER A 550 -49.70 -2.50 -47.85
C SER A 550 -48.95 -3.22 -46.71
N GLN A 551 -48.84 -4.53 -46.79
CA GLN A 551 -48.10 -5.34 -45.80
C GLN A 551 -46.63 -4.90 -45.70
N VAL A 552 -46.07 -4.36 -46.79
CA VAL A 552 -44.71 -3.80 -46.85
C VAL A 552 -44.58 -2.57 -45.94
N VAL A 553 -45.57 -1.67 -45.95
CA VAL A 553 -45.63 -0.52 -45.02
C VAL A 553 -45.84 -0.99 -43.58
N GLN A 554 -46.76 -1.93 -43.34
CA GLN A 554 -47.08 -2.43 -42.00
C GLN A 554 -45.86 -3.08 -41.31
N LEU A 555 -45.03 -3.79 -42.08
CA LEU A 555 -43.84 -4.48 -41.58
C LEU A 555 -42.57 -3.63 -41.60
N GLY A 556 -42.63 -2.39 -42.14
CA GLY A 556 -41.46 -1.50 -42.22
C GLY A 556 -40.33 -2.03 -43.11
N LEU A 557 -40.66 -2.81 -44.14
CA LEU A 557 -39.69 -3.40 -45.07
C LEU A 557 -39.04 -2.32 -45.96
N PRO A 558 -37.83 -2.58 -46.51
CA PRO A 558 -37.19 -1.64 -47.44
C PRO A 558 -38.05 -1.44 -48.69
N ARG A 559 -38.22 -0.18 -49.11
CA ARG A 559 -39.04 0.21 -50.28
C ARG A 559 -38.22 1.12 -51.21
N PRO A 560 -38.47 1.08 -52.53
CA PRO A 560 -37.85 2.00 -53.48
C PRO A 560 -38.21 3.46 -53.15
N ILE A 561 -37.21 4.35 -53.24
CA ILE A 561 -37.38 5.78 -52.93
C ILE A 561 -38.15 6.51 -54.06
N ASN A 562 -37.93 6.08 -55.31
CA ASN A 562 -38.67 6.52 -56.49
C ASN A 562 -38.99 5.27 -57.32
N VAL A 563 -40.21 5.19 -57.86
CA VAL A 563 -40.67 4.09 -58.71
C VAL A 563 -40.91 4.62 -60.12
N ASP A 564 -40.34 3.96 -61.12
CA ASP A 564 -40.59 4.20 -62.53
C ASP A 564 -41.41 3.04 -63.07
N VAL A 565 -42.71 3.27 -63.28
CA VAL A 565 -43.69 2.21 -63.56
C VAL A 565 -43.41 1.53 -64.91
N SER A 566 -43.13 2.29 -65.96
CA SER A 566 -42.89 1.73 -67.30
C SER A 566 -41.70 0.78 -67.30
N ARG A 567 -40.57 1.22 -66.72
CA ARG A 567 -39.35 0.41 -66.63
C ARG A 567 -39.51 -0.80 -65.71
N LEU A 568 -40.33 -0.70 -64.66
CA LEU A 568 -40.63 -1.82 -63.77
C LEU A 568 -41.44 -2.89 -64.49
N LEU A 569 -42.49 -2.50 -65.21
CA LEU A 569 -43.32 -3.41 -66.01
C LEU A 569 -42.52 -4.06 -67.14
N GLU A 570 -41.71 -3.30 -67.88
CA GLU A 570 -40.76 -3.83 -68.87
C GLU A 570 -39.82 -4.89 -68.28
N SER A 571 -39.37 -4.71 -67.03
CA SER A 571 -38.50 -5.70 -66.37
C SER A 571 -39.24 -6.96 -65.88
N MET A 572 -40.53 -6.84 -65.57
CA MET A 572 -41.37 -7.95 -65.11
C MET A 572 -42.00 -8.75 -66.26
N SER A 573 -42.23 -8.12 -67.42
CA SER A 573 -42.80 -8.80 -68.60
C SER A 573 -41.81 -9.74 -69.31
N LEU A 574 -40.51 -9.64 -69.01
CA LEU A 574 -39.49 -10.55 -69.53
C LEU A 574 -39.56 -11.96 -68.90
N ASP A 575 -40.16 -12.08 -67.71
CA ASP A 575 -40.30 -13.37 -67.00
C ASP A 575 -41.61 -14.11 -67.34
N THR A 576 -42.53 -13.48 -68.10
CA THR A 576 -43.87 -14.04 -68.42
C THR A 576 -43.95 -14.80 -69.74
N ASP A 577 -42.96 -14.68 -70.62
CA ASP A 577 -42.95 -15.30 -71.97
C ASP A 577 -42.94 -16.85 -71.94
N ASP A 578 -42.53 -17.47 -70.83
CA ASP A 578 -42.45 -18.93 -70.64
C ASP A 578 -43.70 -19.56 -69.98
N LEU A 579 -44.78 -18.79 -69.73
CA LEU A 579 -45.97 -19.24 -69.00
C LEU A 579 -47.17 -19.58 -69.90
N ASP A 580 -48.09 -20.41 -69.39
CA ASP A 580 -49.37 -20.69 -70.06
C ASP A 580 -50.18 -19.39 -70.27
N PRO A 581 -50.87 -19.18 -71.42
CA PRO A 581 -51.47 -17.88 -71.75
C PRO A 581 -52.51 -17.35 -70.74
N GLU A 582 -53.27 -18.22 -70.09
CA GLU A 582 -54.23 -17.83 -69.05
C GLU A 582 -53.53 -17.43 -67.74
N LEU A 583 -52.38 -18.05 -67.44
CA LEU A 583 -51.56 -17.74 -66.26
C LEU A 583 -50.74 -16.47 -66.49
N ALA A 584 -50.22 -16.26 -67.70
CA ALA A 584 -49.53 -15.04 -68.12
C ALA A 584 -50.45 -13.82 -67.98
N ALA A 585 -51.68 -13.89 -68.50
CA ALA A 585 -52.66 -12.80 -68.38
C ALA A 585 -53.05 -12.50 -66.91
N ALA A 586 -53.11 -13.52 -66.04
CA ALA A 586 -53.32 -13.32 -64.61
C ALA A 586 -52.09 -12.67 -63.94
N GLN A 587 -50.88 -13.06 -64.34
CA GLN A 587 -49.63 -12.52 -63.82
C GLN A 587 -49.39 -11.07 -64.26
N GLU A 588 -49.76 -10.70 -65.50
CA GLU A 588 -49.75 -9.32 -65.99
C GLU A 588 -50.62 -8.40 -65.11
N LEU A 589 -51.86 -8.81 -64.82
CA LEU A 589 -52.75 -8.05 -63.92
C LEU A 589 -52.18 -7.89 -62.50
N VAL A 590 -51.50 -8.92 -61.98
CA VAL A 590 -50.81 -8.86 -60.69
C VAL A 590 -49.60 -7.92 -60.73
N ASN A 591 -48.84 -7.92 -61.82
CA ASN A 591 -47.68 -7.04 -62.02
C ASN A 591 -48.11 -5.56 -62.16
N ASP A 592 -49.20 -5.28 -62.89
CA ASP A 592 -49.79 -3.94 -63.02
C ASP A 592 -50.27 -3.38 -61.67
N GLU A 593 -51.03 -4.17 -60.90
CA GLU A 593 -51.47 -3.79 -59.55
C GLU A 593 -50.29 -3.60 -58.60
N LEU A 594 -49.26 -4.46 -58.66
CA LEU A 594 -48.04 -4.33 -57.88
C LEU A 594 -47.29 -3.02 -58.19
N ALA A 595 -47.14 -2.67 -59.47
CA ALA A 595 -46.48 -1.43 -59.89
C ALA A 595 -47.28 -0.19 -59.45
N CYS A 596 -48.62 -0.23 -59.56
CA CYS A 596 -49.51 0.82 -59.10
C CYS A 596 -49.47 1.01 -57.57
N LEU A 597 -49.45 -0.09 -56.82
CA LEU A 597 -49.38 -0.09 -55.36
C LEU A 597 -48.00 0.39 -54.86
N LEU A 598 -46.90 0.03 -55.52
CA LEU A 598 -45.57 0.55 -55.22
C LEU A 598 -45.47 2.06 -55.48
N LEU A 599 -46.09 2.55 -56.57
CA LEU A 599 -46.19 3.99 -56.84
C LEU A 599 -47.03 4.69 -55.74
N HIS A 600 -48.18 4.14 -55.36
CA HIS A 600 -48.99 4.64 -54.25
C HIS A 600 -48.19 4.74 -52.95
N ASP A 601 -47.51 3.67 -52.53
CA ASP A 601 -46.72 3.62 -51.30
C ASP A 601 -45.57 4.65 -51.28
N SER A 602 -44.97 4.94 -52.43
CA SER A 602 -43.92 5.96 -52.58
C SER A 602 -44.44 7.40 -52.43
N ILE A 603 -45.72 7.64 -52.77
CA ILE A 603 -46.38 8.94 -52.75
C ILE A 603 -47.06 9.19 -51.40
N ALA A 604 -47.84 8.23 -50.91
CA ALA A 604 -48.60 8.32 -49.67
C ALA A 604 -47.72 8.18 -48.41
N TYR A 605 -46.62 7.42 -48.50
CA TYR A 605 -45.72 7.14 -47.38
C TYR A 605 -44.25 7.42 -47.76
N PRO A 606 -43.89 8.67 -48.12
CA PRO A 606 -42.60 9.01 -48.72
C PRO A 606 -41.42 8.76 -47.76
N LEU A 607 -40.33 8.22 -48.32
CA LEU A 607 -39.05 8.08 -47.63
C LEU A 607 -38.19 9.35 -47.80
N PRO A 608 -37.24 9.63 -46.88
CA PRO A 608 -36.32 10.77 -47.03
C PRO A 608 -35.54 10.68 -48.36
N GLY A 609 -35.76 11.66 -49.25
CA GLY A 609 -35.14 11.72 -50.58
C GLY A 609 -36.05 11.41 -51.77
N THR A 610 -37.37 11.30 -51.57
CA THR A 610 -38.33 11.21 -52.69
C THR A 610 -38.29 12.45 -53.58
N THR A 611 -38.47 12.26 -54.88
CA THR A 611 -38.56 13.36 -55.87
C THR A 611 -39.87 14.12 -55.79
N ARG A 612 -40.94 13.50 -55.27
CA ARG A 612 -42.26 14.11 -55.08
C ARG A 612 -42.45 14.51 -53.61
N PRO A 613 -42.80 15.78 -53.31
CA PRO A 613 -43.17 16.19 -51.96
C PRO A 613 -44.55 15.64 -51.55
N GLY A 614 -44.74 15.40 -50.26
CA GLY A 614 -45.92 14.72 -49.67
C GLY A 614 -47.26 15.45 -49.74
N ALA A 615 -47.40 16.44 -50.63
CA ALA A 615 -48.69 17.06 -50.99
C ALA A 615 -49.30 16.43 -52.26
N SER A 616 -48.57 15.52 -52.94
CA SER A 616 -49.12 14.78 -54.08
C SER A 616 -50.06 13.67 -53.62
N GLN A 617 -51.29 13.66 -54.12
CA GLN A 617 -52.24 12.58 -53.90
C GLN A 617 -52.01 11.47 -54.93
N SER A 618 -52.06 10.21 -54.49
CA SER A 618 -51.97 9.05 -55.38
C SER A 618 -53.29 8.85 -56.14
N ALA A 619 -53.22 8.48 -57.41
CA ALA A 619 -54.39 8.10 -58.21
C ALA A 619 -54.90 6.66 -57.93
N TYR A 620 -54.22 5.89 -57.08
CA TYR A 620 -54.58 4.53 -56.74
C TYR A 620 -55.86 4.47 -55.90
N VAL A 621 -56.81 3.63 -56.31
CA VAL A 621 -58.08 3.41 -55.62
C VAL A 621 -57.93 2.16 -54.75
N LEU A 622 -58.07 2.32 -53.44
CA LEU A 622 -58.05 1.18 -52.52
C LEU A 622 -59.29 0.29 -52.76
N PRO A 623 -59.13 -1.04 -52.89
CA PRO A 623 -60.26 -1.97 -52.96
C PRO A 623 -61.11 -1.93 -51.67
N ASP A 624 -62.37 -2.32 -51.79
CA ASP A 624 -63.31 -2.36 -50.66
C ASP A 624 -62.89 -3.39 -49.59
N ASP A 625 -63.15 -3.08 -48.32
CA ASP A 625 -62.72 -3.90 -47.19
C ASP A 625 -63.35 -5.31 -47.26
N GLU A 626 -64.63 -5.43 -47.68
CA GLU A 626 -65.31 -6.73 -47.86
C GLU A 626 -64.66 -7.59 -48.96
N ALA A 627 -64.28 -6.98 -50.08
CA ALA A 627 -63.62 -7.67 -51.19
C ALA A 627 -62.22 -8.17 -50.77
N LEU A 628 -61.48 -7.37 -49.98
CA LEU A 628 -60.19 -7.77 -49.43
C LEU A 628 -60.29 -8.91 -48.42
N GLU A 629 -61.36 -8.97 -47.61
CA GLU A 629 -61.59 -10.10 -46.70
C GLU A 629 -61.92 -11.40 -47.46
N LEU A 630 -62.75 -11.32 -48.49
CA LEU A 630 -63.05 -12.47 -49.36
C LEU A 630 -61.79 -12.98 -50.09
N ALA A 631 -60.97 -12.09 -50.65
CA ALA A 631 -59.71 -12.46 -51.30
C ALA A 631 -58.72 -13.11 -50.32
N LYS A 632 -58.55 -12.54 -49.11
CA LYS A 632 -57.72 -13.14 -48.05
C LYS A 632 -58.24 -14.51 -47.61
N HIS A 633 -59.56 -14.70 -47.58
CA HIS A 633 -60.16 -15.99 -47.25
C HIS A 633 -59.92 -17.04 -48.34
N ALA A 634 -60.04 -16.67 -49.62
CA ALA A 634 -59.74 -17.55 -50.75
C ALA A 634 -58.28 -18.02 -50.75
N ILE A 635 -57.32 -17.09 -50.63
CA ILE A 635 -55.88 -17.39 -50.53
C ILE A 635 -55.59 -18.27 -49.30
N HIS A 636 -56.25 -18.00 -48.17
CA HIS A 636 -56.10 -18.81 -46.97
C HIS A 636 -56.61 -20.25 -47.17
N LEU A 637 -57.75 -20.45 -47.85
CA LEU A 637 -58.26 -21.79 -48.19
C LEU A 637 -57.32 -22.52 -49.15
N GLU A 638 -56.79 -21.84 -50.17
CA GLU A 638 -55.82 -22.41 -51.11
C GLU A 638 -54.55 -22.88 -50.40
N LEU A 639 -53.93 -22.01 -49.59
CA LEU A 639 -52.75 -22.36 -48.79
C LEU A 639 -53.06 -23.47 -47.75
N ALA A 640 -54.25 -23.47 -47.16
CA ALA A 640 -54.70 -24.52 -46.25
C ALA A 640 -54.84 -25.87 -46.96
N THR A 641 -55.32 -25.89 -48.21
CA THR A 641 -55.39 -27.11 -49.04
C THR A 641 -54.02 -27.58 -49.51
N LEU A 642 -53.12 -26.68 -49.92
CA LEU A 642 -51.74 -27.01 -50.32
C LEU A 642 -50.93 -27.61 -49.15
N VAL A 643 -51.13 -27.11 -47.92
CA VAL A 643 -50.49 -27.65 -46.71
C VAL A 643 -51.23 -28.91 -46.18
N GLY A 644 -52.37 -29.28 -46.79
CA GLY A 644 -53.12 -30.51 -46.48
C GLY A 644 -54.09 -30.44 -45.28
N PHE A 645 -54.37 -29.25 -44.76
CA PHE A 645 -55.22 -29.04 -43.58
C PHE A 645 -56.24 -27.90 -43.80
N PRO A 646 -57.41 -28.17 -44.43
CA PRO A 646 -58.37 -27.15 -44.87
C PRO A 646 -58.93 -26.22 -43.78
N SER A 647 -58.91 -26.64 -42.51
CA SER A 647 -59.43 -25.87 -41.36
C SER A 647 -58.32 -25.32 -40.45
N SER A 648 -57.10 -25.16 -40.97
CA SER A 648 -55.96 -24.67 -40.19
C SER A 648 -56.01 -23.15 -40.00
N SER A 649 -55.49 -22.66 -38.87
CA SER A 649 -55.39 -21.21 -38.62
C SER A 649 -54.22 -20.57 -39.40
N PRO A 650 -54.23 -19.25 -39.68
CA PRO A 650 -53.14 -18.59 -40.40
C PRO A 650 -51.75 -18.78 -39.78
N ALA A 651 -51.68 -18.97 -38.46
CA ALA A 651 -50.43 -19.25 -37.75
C ALA A 651 -49.93 -20.69 -37.98
N GLN A 652 -50.83 -21.67 -38.08
CA GLN A 652 -50.50 -23.07 -38.38
C GLN A 652 -50.07 -23.25 -39.83
N ILE A 653 -50.73 -22.58 -40.78
CA ILE A 653 -50.31 -22.55 -42.19
C ILE A 653 -48.90 -21.98 -42.30
N ARG A 654 -48.60 -20.86 -41.62
CA ARG A 654 -47.25 -20.27 -41.61
C ARG A 654 -46.18 -21.21 -41.08
N ASP A 655 -46.45 -21.95 -39.99
CA ASP A 655 -45.53 -22.95 -39.45
C ASP A 655 -45.37 -24.17 -40.36
N GLY A 656 -46.44 -24.59 -41.05
CA GLY A 656 -46.40 -25.63 -42.08
C GLY A 656 -45.54 -25.23 -43.28
N LEU A 657 -45.78 -24.06 -43.86
CA LEU A 657 -44.97 -23.50 -44.95
C LEU A 657 -43.50 -23.33 -44.55
N LEU A 658 -43.21 -22.85 -43.33
CA LEU A 658 -41.84 -22.75 -42.78
C LEU A 658 -41.14 -24.09 -42.53
N LYS A 659 -41.87 -25.21 -42.55
CA LYS A 659 -41.31 -26.57 -42.49
C LYS A 659 -41.12 -27.14 -43.88
N LEU A 660 -42.06 -26.89 -44.80
CA LEU A 660 -41.94 -27.25 -46.22
C LEU A 660 -40.74 -26.55 -46.87
N SER A 661 -40.60 -25.23 -46.71
CA SER A 661 -39.47 -24.46 -47.26
C SER A 661 -38.09 -24.77 -46.66
N LYS A 662 -38.05 -25.56 -45.56
CA LYS A 662 -36.80 -26.11 -45.00
C LYS A 662 -36.51 -27.54 -45.45
N ALA A 663 -37.51 -28.24 -45.99
CA ALA A 663 -37.34 -29.54 -46.62
C ALA A 663 -36.97 -29.41 -48.11
N GLU A 664 -37.36 -28.29 -48.73
CA GLU A 664 -36.99 -27.92 -50.09
C GLU A 664 -35.52 -27.49 -50.15
N ALA A 665 -34.71 -28.27 -50.88
CA ALA A 665 -33.29 -28.01 -51.06
C ALA A 665 -33.10 -26.96 -52.19
N VAL A 666 -33.04 -25.69 -51.80
CA VAL A 666 -32.69 -24.59 -52.72
C VAL A 666 -31.23 -24.76 -53.18
N ASP A 667 -30.97 -24.58 -54.47
CA ASP A 667 -29.60 -24.58 -54.99
C ASP A 667 -28.83 -23.36 -54.45
N ASP A 668 -27.73 -23.62 -53.73
CA ASP A 668 -26.85 -22.60 -53.14
C ASP A 668 -26.32 -21.61 -54.20
N ASN A 669 -26.24 -22.01 -55.48
CA ASN A 669 -25.84 -21.13 -56.59
C ASN A 669 -26.80 -19.95 -56.81
N VAL A 670 -28.09 -20.10 -56.45
CA VAL A 670 -29.13 -19.05 -56.59
C VAL A 670 -29.17 -18.15 -55.34
N SER A 671 -28.47 -18.52 -54.27
CA SER A 671 -28.42 -17.73 -53.05
C SER A 671 -27.75 -16.37 -53.27
N TRP A 672 -28.40 -15.29 -52.81
CA TRP A 672 -27.80 -13.94 -52.81
C TRP A 672 -26.43 -13.89 -52.12
N ALA A 673 -26.18 -14.75 -51.13
CA ALA A 673 -24.88 -14.84 -50.47
C ALA A 673 -23.78 -15.38 -51.40
N PHE A 674 -24.12 -16.28 -52.33
CA PHE A 674 -23.20 -16.82 -53.33
C PHE A 674 -22.99 -15.78 -54.45
N ILE A 675 -24.08 -15.28 -55.04
CA ILE A 675 -24.06 -14.28 -56.12
C ILE A 675 -23.25 -13.03 -55.72
N ARG A 676 -23.48 -12.52 -54.50
CA ARG A 676 -22.77 -11.34 -53.97
C ARG A 676 -21.25 -11.52 -53.87
N ASN A 677 -20.74 -12.73 -53.65
CA ASN A 677 -19.29 -12.97 -53.59
C ASN A 677 -18.62 -12.81 -54.97
N HIS A 678 -19.40 -12.90 -56.05
CA HIS A 678 -18.96 -12.73 -57.43
C HIS A 678 -19.28 -11.34 -58.00
N GLN A 679 -19.83 -10.41 -57.20
CA GLN A 679 -20.18 -9.05 -57.59
C GLN A 679 -19.40 -8.00 -56.78
N VAL A 680 -19.16 -6.84 -57.39
CA VAL A 680 -18.55 -5.66 -56.74
C VAL A 680 -19.60 -4.58 -56.57
N TYR A 681 -19.55 -3.87 -55.44
CA TYR A 681 -20.45 -2.74 -55.21
C TYR A 681 -19.90 -1.48 -55.89
N ASP A 682 -20.64 -0.94 -56.87
CA ASP A 682 -20.30 0.35 -57.49
C ASP A 682 -20.86 1.51 -56.65
N LEU A 683 -19.98 2.47 -56.34
CA LEU A 683 -20.31 3.66 -55.57
C LEU A 683 -21.21 4.65 -56.34
N SER A 684 -21.12 4.65 -57.68
CA SER A 684 -21.80 5.65 -58.52
C SER A 684 -23.28 5.31 -58.75
N SER A 685 -23.58 4.06 -59.11
CA SER A 685 -24.93 3.52 -59.24
C SER A 685 -25.54 3.04 -57.92
N LYS A 686 -24.71 2.83 -56.88
CA LYS A 686 -25.09 2.21 -55.60
C LYS A 686 -25.69 0.81 -55.77
N SER A 687 -25.20 0.07 -56.76
CA SER A 687 -25.68 -1.26 -57.12
C SER A 687 -24.54 -2.30 -57.08
N TRP A 688 -24.90 -3.58 -57.07
CA TRP A 688 -23.94 -4.67 -57.21
C TRP A 688 -23.82 -5.01 -58.70
N VAL A 689 -22.60 -4.98 -59.21
CA VAL A 689 -22.27 -5.08 -60.63
C VAL A 689 -21.20 -6.17 -60.81
N GLU A 690 -21.15 -6.79 -61.99
CA GLU A 690 -20.12 -7.77 -62.32
C GLU A 690 -18.71 -7.11 -62.34
N PRO A 691 -17.66 -7.75 -61.79
CA PRO A 691 -16.31 -7.17 -61.70
C PRO A 691 -15.69 -6.75 -63.04
N SER A 692 -16.19 -7.30 -64.15
CA SER A 692 -15.74 -7.03 -65.52
C SER A 692 -16.16 -5.65 -66.05
N LEU A 693 -17.17 -5.02 -65.44
CA LEU A 693 -17.77 -3.76 -65.88
C LEU A 693 -17.22 -2.52 -65.16
N LEU A 694 -16.27 -2.68 -64.23
CA LEU A 694 -15.81 -1.61 -63.35
C LEU A 694 -14.28 -1.54 -63.29
N ASP A 695 -13.73 -0.33 -63.42
CA ASP A 695 -12.28 -0.12 -63.28
C ASP A 695 -11.79 -0.46 -61.87
N ILE A 696 -10.51 -0.85 -61.76
CA ILE A 696 -9.87 -1.27 -60.49
C ILE A 696 -10.01 -0.19 -59.41
N GLU A 697 -9.92 1.10 -59.77
CA GLU A 697 -10.12 2.21 -58.82
C GLU A 697 -11.57 2.30 -58.32
N GLY A 698 -12.55 2.04 -59.18
CA GLY A 698 -13.98 1.95 -58.82
C GLY A 698 -14.24 0.78 -57.87
N CYS A 699 -13.64 -0.38 -58.14
CA CYS A 699 -13.70 -1.55 -57.26
C CYS A 699 -13.13 -1.25 -55.86
N VAL A 700 -11.97 -0.58 -55.79
CA VAL A 700 -11.34 -0.18 -54.52
C VAL A 700 -12.19 0.84 -53.77
N ALA A 701 -12.82 1.80 -54.46
CA ALA A 701 -13.74 2.76 -53.85
C ALA A 701 -14.99 2.07 -53.27
N GLY A 702 -15.58 1.13 -54.01
CA GLY A 702 -16.70 0.30 -53.58
C GLY A 702 -16.42 -0.49 -52.30
N TYR A 703 -15.33 -1.28 -52.30
CA TYR A 703 -14.90 -2.02 -51.11
C TYR A 703 -14.54 -1.11 -49.93
N SER A 704 -13.97 0.08 -50.19
CA SER A 704 -13.66 1.06 -49.14
C SER A 704 -14.92 1.60 -48.46
N SER A 705 -16.01 1.83 -49.23
CA SER A 705 -17.31 2.22 -48.67
C SER A 705 -17.91 1.10 -47.82
N LEU A 706 -17.99 -0.13 -48.35
CA LEU A 706 -18.51 -1.28 -47.61
C LEU A 706 -17.73 -1.54 -46.31
N LEU A 707 -16.41 -1.31 -46.33
CA LEU A 707 -15.56 -1.43 -45.15
C LEU A 707 -15.83 -0.29 -44.13
N SER A 708 -16.13 0.92 -44.61
CA SER A 708 -16.59 2.03 -43.77
C SER A 708 -17.94 1.71 -43.10
N ASP A 709 -18.91 1.20 -43.87
CA ASP A 709 -20.23 0.83 -43.36
C ASP A 709 -20.13 -0.31 -42.33
N CYS A 710 -19.30 -1.33 -42.61
CA CYS A 710 -18.99 -2.39 -41.65
C CYS A 710 -18.33 -1.85 -40.36
N ARG A 711 -17.42 -0.85 -40.46
CA ARG A 711 -16.84 -0.18 -39.28
C ARG A 711 -17.89 0.58 -38.48
N GLU A 712 -18.83 1.26 -39.13
CA GLU A 712 -19.94 1.92 -38.44
C GLU A 712 -20.87 0.94 -37.73
N LEU A 713 -21.24 -0.16 -38.39
CA LEU A 713 -22.05 -1.22 -37.79
C LEU A 713 -21.32 -1.83 -36.59
N MET A 714 -20.04 -2.16 -36.74
CA MET A 714 -19.19 -2.66 -35.63
C MET A 714 -19.15 -1.68 -34.45
N MET A 715 -19.06 -0.36 -34.68
CA MET A 715 -19.13 0.64 -33.60
C MET A 715 -20.51 0.70 -32.95
N LYS A 716 -21.60 0.63 -33.73
CA LYS A 716 -22.99 0.60 -33.24
C LYS A 716 -23.26 -0.67 -32.42
N GLU A 717 -22.70 -1.81 -32.80
CA GLU A 717 -22.83 -3.09 -32.09
C GLU A 717 -21.93 -3.17 -30.86
N ALA A 718 -20.65 -2.81 -30.96
CA ALA A 718 -19.73 -2.79 -29.82
C ALA A 718 -20.22 -1.85 -28.70
N THR A 719 -20.84 -0.71 -29.06
CA THR A 719 -21.46 0.18 -28.05
C THR A 719 -22.75 -0.38 -27.46
N LYS A 720 -23.54 -1.18 -28.19
CA LYS A 720 -24.68 -1.95 -27.63
C LYS A 720 -24.18 -3.08 -26.71
N ALA A 721 -23.23 -3.89 -27.17
CA ALA A 721 -22.60 -4.96 -26.40
C ALA A 721 -22.00 -4.43 -25.09
N GLY A 722 -21.16 -3.37 -25.16
CA GLY A 722 -20.58 -2.75 -23.97
C GLY A 722 -21.61 -2.12 -23.01
N LYS A 723 -22.82 -1.75 -23.46
CA LYS A 723 -23.94 -1.37 -22.58
C LYS A 723 -24.56 -2.61 -21.90
N MET A 724 -24.76 -3.69 -22.66
CA MET A 724 -25.29 -4.96 -22.16
C MET A 724 -24.34 -5.63 -21.17
N GLU A 725 -23.05 -5.70 -21.46
CA GLU A 725 -22.00 -6.18 -20.55
C GLU A 725 -21.95 -5.38 -19.25
N LYS A 726 -22.08 -4.05 -19.30
CA LYS A 726 -22.15 -3.22 -18.09
C LYS A 726 -23.41 -3.53 -17.27
N LYS A 727 -24.57 -3.74 -17.92
CA LYS A 727 -25.82 -4.13 -17.26
C LYS A 727 -25.73 -5.54 -16.65
N LEU A 728 -25.12 -6.49 -17.35
CA LEU A 728 -24.83 -7.84 -16.86
C LEU A 728 -23.80 -7.82 -15.73
N GLY A 729 -22.75 -7.00 -15.81
CA GLY A 729 -21.76 -6.84 -14.74
C GLY A 729 -22.37 -6.28 -13.45
N ILE A 730 -23.33 -5.34 -13.55
CA ILE A 730 -24.06 -4.81 -12.38
C ILE A 730 -24.99 -5.87 -11.77
N THR A 731 -25.69 -6.65 -12.60
CA THR A 731 -26.70 -7.63 -12.13
C THR A 731 -26.07 -8.96 -11.69
N LEU A 732 -25.20 -9.54 -12.52
CA LEU A 732 -24.55 -10.83 -12.29
C LEU A 732 -23.24 -10.73 -11.50
N GLY A 733 -22.51 -9.60 -11.52
CA GLY A 733 -21.21 -9.50 -10.86
C GLY A 733 -21.27 -9.75 -9.34
N GLY A 734 -22.37 -9.35 -8.68
CA GLY A 734 -22.62 -9.68 -7.28
C GLY A 734 -22.88 -11.17 -7.04
N TYR A 735 -23.60 -11.84 -7.96
CA TYR A 735 -23.85 -13.27 -7.91
C TYR A 735 -22.59 -14.10 -8.21
N GLN A 736 -21.77 -13.67 -9.18
CA GLN A 736 -20.48 -14.29 -9.50
C GLN A 736 -19.52 -14.21 -8.31
N GLN A 737 -19.42 -13.05 -7.63
CA GLN A 737 -18.60 -12.92 -6.43
C GLN A 737 -19.09 -13.83 -5.29
N ARG A 738 -20.42 -13.97 -5.12
CA ARG A 738 -21.00 -14.92 -4.16
C ARG A 738 -20.71 -16.37 -4.54
N ALA A 739 -20.83 -16.74 -5.81
CA ALA A 739 -20.53 -18.09 -6.30
C ALA A 739 -19.06 -18.46 -6.06
N VAL A 740 -18.12 -17.58 -6.39
CA VAL A 740 -16.68 -17.79 -6.10
C VAL A 740 -16.42 -17.88 -4.59
N ALA A 741 -17.04 -17.03 -3.77
CA ALA A 741 -16.88 -17.09 -2.32
C ALA A 741 -17.47 -18.36 -1.70
N LEU A 742 -18.58 -18.88 -2.24
CA LEU A 742 -19.18 -20.16 -1.82
C LEU A 742 -18.34 -21.35 -2.28
N ALA A 743 -17.88 -21.37 -3.53
CA ALA A 743 -16.98 -22.39 -4.04
C ALA A 743 -15.73 -22.52 -3.17
N ASN A 744 -15.06 -21.40 -2.88
CA ASN A 744 -13.88 -21.38 -2.01
C ASN A 744 -14.16 -21.88 -0.58
N ARG A 745 -15.35 -21.58 -0.01
CA ARG A 745 -15.74 -22.10 1.32
C ARG A 745 -15.98 -23.60 1.29
N ILE A 746 -16.58 -24.11 0.22
CA ILE A 746 -16.83 -25.54 0.04
C ILE A 746 -15.50 -26.28 -0.10
N THR A 747 -14.54 -25.76 -0.89
CA THR A 747 -13.22 -26.38 -1.03
C THR A 747 -12.44 -26.35 0.29
N THR A 748 -12.40 -25.24 1.02
CA THR A 748 -11.70 -25.19 2.32
C THR A 748 -12.34 -26.10 3.36
N ALA A 749 -13.68 -26.16 3.44
CA ALA A 749 -14.37 -27.06 4.36
C ALA A 749 -14.13 -28.54 4.01
N PHE A 750 -14.00 -28.87 2.72
CA PHE A 750 -13.65 -30.22 2.27
C PHE A 750 -12.20 -30.58 2.62
N GLU A 751 -11.24 -29.66 2.44
CA GLU A 751 -9.85 -29.84 2.88
C GLU A 751 -9.74 -30.02 4.40
N GLU A 752 -10.48 -29.25 5.19
CA GLU A 752 -10.56 -29.38 6.66
C GLU A 752 -11.19 -30.72 7.07
N MET A 753 -12.26 -31.15 6.39
CA MET A 753 -12.87 -32.47 6.60
C MET A 753 -11.89 -33.63 6.31
N LEU A 754 -11.07 -33.51 5.26
CA LEU A 754 -10.05 -34.51 4.96
C LEU A 754 -8.94 -34.55 6.02
N LYS A 755 -8.45 -33.38 6.48
CA LYS A 755 -7.44 -33.29 7.56
C LYS A 755 -7.96 -33.88 8.87
N THR A 756 -9.15 -33.46 9.30
CA THR A 756 -9.78 -33.96 10.53
C THR A 756 -10.08 -35.46 10.47
N LYS A 757 -10.37 -36.02 9.29
CA LYS A 757 -10.45 -37.48 9.11
C LYS A 757 -9.10 -38.17 9.33
N VAL A 758 -8.01 -37.68 8.72
CA VAL A 758 -6.65 -38.23 8.92
C VAL A 758 -6.21 -38.12 10.39
N GLU A 759 -6.53 -37.00 11.04
CA GLU A 759 -6.31 -36.81 12.48
C GLU A 759 -7.12 -37.82 13.30
N HIS A 760 -8.41 -38.01 13.01
CA HIS A 760 -9.26 -39.00 13.68
C HIS A 760 -8.72 -40.42 13.53
N ASP A 761 -8.35 -40.82 12.32
CA ASP A 761 -7.80 -42.15 12.03
C ASP A 761 -6.46 -42.34 12.77
N SER A 762 -5.58 -41.34 12.77
CA SER A 762 -4.29 -41.40 13.50
C SER A 762 -4.47 -41.44 15.02
N PHE A 763 -5.39 -40.66 15.59
CA PHE A 763 -5.72 -40.72 17.02
C PHE A 763 -6.41 -42.03 17.41
N SER A 764 -7.20 -42.64 16.52
CA SER A 764 -7.78 -43.97 16.72
C SER A 764 -6.68 -45.04 16.83
N HIS A 765 -5.70 -45.00 15.91
CA HIS A 765 -4.52 -45.87 15.96
C HIS A 765 -3.65 -45.62 17.20
N LEU A 766 -3.36 -44.36 17.54
CA LEU A 766 -2.60 -43.99 18.74
C LEU A 766 -3.31 -44.47 20.02
N ARG A 767 -4.64 -44.33 20.11
CA ARG A 767 -5.42 -44.83 21.25
C ARG A 767 -5.32 -46.36 21.36
N ALA A 768 -5.43 -47.08 20.24
CA ALA A 768 -5.26 -48.53 20.23
C ALA A 768 -3.84 -48.95 20.67
N HIS A 769 -2.81 -48.20 20.24
CA HIS A 769 -1.43 -48.43 20.66
C HIS A 769 -1.21 -48.16 22.16
N GLU A 770 -1.64 -47.00 22.68
CA GLU A 770 -1.49 -46.65 24.10
C GLU A 770 -2.27 -47.60 25.03
N THR A 771 -3.46 -48.04 24.62
CA THR A 771 -4.23 -49.04 25.40
C THR A 771 -3.55 -50.40 25.47
N ALA A 772 -2.69 -50.75 24.51
CA ALA A 772 -1.88 -51.98 24.54
C ALA A 772 -0.54 -51.81 25.28
N VAL A 773 0.19 -50.71 25.04
CA VAL A 773 1.55 -50.49 25.57
C VAL A 773 1.56 -49.94 27.00
N GLY A 774 0.57 -49.13 27.38
CA GLY A 774 0.46 -48.57 28.73
C GLY A 774 0.52 -49.64 29.84
N PRO A 775 -0.31 -50.70 29.78
CA PRO A 775 -0.26 -51.81 30.74
C PRO A 775 1.10 -52.54 30.76
N GLN A 776 1.73 -52.76 29.61
CA GLN A 776 3.04 -53.43 29.52
C GLN A 776 4.14 -52.61 30.19
N ARG A 777 4.17 -51.29 29.98
CA ARG A 777 5.13 -50.38 30.64
C ARG A 777 4.94 -50.37 32.16
N ILE A 778 3.70 -50.38 32.63
CA ILE A 778 3.39 -50.47 34.08
C ILE A 778 3.83 -51.82 34.66
N ALA A 779 3.67 -52.93 33.92
CA ALA A 779 4.13 -54.25 34.36
C ALA A 779 5.67 -54.29 34.48
N SER A 780 6.40 -53.85 33.46
CA SER A 780 7.87 -53.77 33.48
C SER A 780 8.40 -52.94 34.66
N LEU A 781 7.80 -51.77 34.91
CA LEU A 781 8.20 -50.92 36.04
C LEU A 781 7.88 -51.56 37.40
N ARG A 782 6.81 -52.36 37.51
CA ARG A 782 6.52 -53.11 38.74
C ARG A 782 7.52 -54.22 38.99
N GLU A 783 7.97 -54.93 37.96
CA GLU A 783 9.01 -55.96 38.07
C GLU A 783 10.35 -55.35 38.47
N GLU A 784 10.74 -54.21 37.88
CA GLU A 784 11.93 -53.45 38.28
C GLU A 784 11.86 -52.99 39.75
N VAL A 785 10.73 -52.40 40.17
CA VAL A 785 10.52 -51.98 41.57
C VAL A 785 10.60 -53.16 42.53
N GLN A 786 9.96 -54.30 42.22
CA GLN A 786 10.06 -55.51 43.05
C GLN A 786 11.49 -56.03 43.17
N SER A 787 12.27 -55.98 42.08
CA SER A 787 13.70 -56.34 42.13
C SER A 787 14.52 -55.39 42.98
N LEU A 788 14.20 -54.09 43.00
CA LEU A 788 14.86 -53.09 43.82
C LEU A 788 14.48 -53.22 45.30
N GLU A 789 13.19 -53.38 45.61
CA GLU A 789 12.68 -53.65 46.98
C GLU A 789 13.31 -54.92 47.56
N HIS A 790 13.42 -56.00 46.77
CA HIS A 790 14.07 -57.23 47.22
C HIS A 790 15.56 -56.99 47.53
N ARG A 791 16.27 -56.26 46.66
CA ARG A 791 17.68 -55.92 46.87
C ARG A 791 17.89 -55.02 48.09
N GLU A 792 17.03 -54.03 48.29
CA GLU A 792 17.04 -53.16 49.47
C GLU A 792 16.85 -53.99 50.75
N LYS A 793 15.83 -54.85 50.78
CA LYS A 793 15.55 -55.72 51.93
C LYS A 793 16.73 -56.64 52.26
N MET A 794 17.38 -57.23 51.25
CA MET A 794 18.58 -58.05 51.46
C MET A 794 19.75 -57.24 52.03
N LEU A 795 19.96 -56.00 51.58
CA LEU A 795 20.99 -55.10 52.12
C LEU A 795 20.68 -54.64 53.55
N GLN A 796 19.42 -54.34 53.86
CA GLN A 796 18.97 -54.01 55.21
C GLN A 796 19.16 -55.18 56.19
N MET A 797 18.83 -56.42 55.78
CA MET A 797 19.11 -57.60 56.60
C MET A 797 20.62 -57.77 56.82
N ARG A 798 21.45 -57.66 55.78
CA ARG A 798 22.90 -57.77 55.93
C ARG A 798 23.50 -56.67 56.82
N TYR A 799 22.95 -55.46 56.79
CA TYR A 799 23.32 -54.40 57.73
C TYR A 799 22.92 -54.75 59.17
N SER A 800 21.75 -55.34 59.39
CA SER A 800 21.31 -55.79 60.72
C SER A 800 22.16 -56.94 61.29
N GLU A 801 22.64 -57.85 60.44
CA GLU A 801 23.61 -58.89 60.81
C GLU A 801 24.94 -58.26 61.26
N LEU A 802 25.50 -57.37 60.44
CA LEU A 802 26.77 -56.69 60.73
C LEU A 802 26.70 -55.80 61.97
N THR A 803 25.55 -55.17 62.27
CA THR A 803 25.40 -54.39 63.52
C THR A 803 25.26 -55.30 64.74
N ALA A 804 24.65 -56.48 64.62
CA ALA A 804 24.62 -57.48 65.69
C ALA A 804 26.02 -58.08 65.95
N GLU A 805 26.75 -58.47 64.89
CA GLU A 805 28.16 -58.92 64.98
C GLU A 805 29.04 -57.84 65.64
N LYS A 806 28.84 -56.57 65.25
CA LYS A 806 29.53 -55.43 65.86
C LYS A 806 29.21 -55.31 67.35
N GLN A 807 27.93 -55.29 67.74
CA GLN A 807 27.53 -55.19 69.16
C GLN A 807 28.07 -56.36 69.99
N GLU A 808 28.08 -57.57 69.45
CA GLU A 808 28.69 -58.72 70.11
C GLU A 808 30.20 -58.48 70.31
N SER A 809 30.91 -57.99 69.28
CA SER A 809 32.34 -57.67 69.39
C SER A 809 32.63 -56.56 70.41
N GLU A 810 31.82 -55.49 70.45
CA GLU A 810 31.93 -54.41 71.44
C GLU A 810 31.68 -54.95 72.86
N SER A 811 30.70 -55.83 73.06
CA SER A 811 30.46 -56.48 74.36
C SER A 811 31.60 -57.40 74.80
N ARG A 812 32.24 -58.12 73.86
CA ARG A 812 33.42 -58.94 74.15
C ARG A 812 34.64 -58.08 74.52
N VAL A 813 34.82 -56.92 73.88
CA VAL A 813 35.87 -55.96 74.24
C VAL A 813 35.62 -55.38 75.62
N ALA A 814 34.41 -54.89 75.90
CA ALA A 814 34.05 -54.36 77.22
C ALA A 814 34.26 -55.38 78.36
N ASN A 815 33.87 -56.65 78.14
CA ASN A 815 34.12 -57.73 79.10
C ASN A 815 35.61 -58.07 79.30
N LEU A 816 36.49 -57.77 78.32
CA LEU A 816 37.94 -57.92 78.44
C LEU A 816 38.58 -56.71 79.12
N GLU A 817 38.08 -55.50 78.85
CA GLU A 817 38.49 -54.27 79.52
C GLU A 817 38.12 -54.30 81.02
N GLU A 818 36.93 -54.79 81.37
CA GLU A 818 36.52 -54.97 82.78
C GLU A 818 37.42 -55.98 83.51
N LYS A 819 37.79 -57.09 82.87
CA LYS A 819 38.76 -58.05 83.43
C LYS A 819 40.15 -57.46 83.61
N LEU A 820 40.65 -56.74 82.61
CA LEU A 820 41.93 -56.03 82.72
C LEU A 820 41.92 -54.97 83.83
N MET A 821 40.77 -54.31 84.04
CA MET A 821 40.59 -53.35 85.13
C MET A 821 40.61 -54.05 86.49
N GLN A 822 39.90 -55.18 86.65
CA GLN A 822 39.93 -55.99 87.87
C GLN A 822 41.32 -56.59 88.15
N GLU A 823 42.05 -57.05 87.11
CA GLU A 823 43.43 -57.53 87.24
C GLU A 823 44.39 -56.39 87.65
N ALA A 824 44.20 -55.17 87.12
CA ALA A 824 44.97 -53.99 87.48
C ALA A 824 44.64 -53.49 88.90
N GLU A 825 43.38 -53.53 89.31
CA GLU A 825 42.93 -53.22 90.67
C GLU A 825 43.54 -54.22 91.67
N ALA A 826 43.43 -55.53 91.42
CA ALA A 826 44.04 -56.56 92.26
C ALA A 826 45.57 -56.45 92.31
N TYR A 827 46.23 -56.06 91.21
CA TYR A 827 47.66 -55.78 91.20
C TYR A 827 48.02 -54.53 92.03
N ASN A 828 47.21 -53.48 91.97
CA ASN A 828 47.39 -52.26 92.77
C ASN A 828 47.13 -52.51 94.28
N GLU A 829 46.11 -53.31 94.63
CA GLU A 829 45.87 -53.75 96.01
C GLU A 829 47.03 -54.61 96.54
N ALA A 830 47.56 -55.53 95.72
CA ALA A 830 48.74 -56.31 96.08
C ALA A 830 50.01 -55.43 96.24
N GLN A 831 50.19 -54.41 95.40
CA GLN A 831 51.28 -53.42 95.54
C GLN A 831 51.12 -52.59 96.83
N LEU A 832 49.90 -52.17 97.17
CA LEU A 832 49.61 -51.44 98.41
C LEU A 832 49.88 -52.29 99.66
N ALA A 833 49.41 -53.54 99.68
CA ALA A 833 49.68 -54.46 100.78
C ALA A 833 51.18 -54.70 101.01
N VAL A 834 51.99 -54.72 99.95
CA VAL A 834 53.46 -54.83 100.02
C VAL A 834 54.16 -53.54 100.46
N MET A 835 53.45 -52.40 100.55
CA MET A 835 53.97 -51.15 101.13
C MET A 835 53.49 -50.87 102.58
N GLU A 836 52.58 -51.68 103.13
CA GLU A 836 52.10 -51.55 104.51
C GLU A 836 52.82 -52.48 105.51
N ASP A 837 53.61 -53.45 105.01
CA ASP A 837 54.58 -54.29 105.76
C ASP A 837 56.02 -53.70 105.71
#